data_AF-A0A806KJI9-F1
#
_entry.id   AF-A0A806KJI9-F1
#
_cell.length_a   1.000
_cell.length_b   1.000
_cell.length_c   1.000
_cell.angle_alpha   90.00
_cell.angle_beta   90.00
_cell.angle_gamma   90.00
#
_symmetry.space_group_name_H-M   'P 1'
#
loop_
_entity.id
_entity.type
_entity.pdbx_description
1 polymer ?
#
loop_
_entity_poly.entity_id
_entity_poly.type
_entity_poly.pdbx_seq_one_letter_code
_entity_poly.pdbx_strand_id
1 'polypeptide(L)'
;MPLNKNIKKVLVIGSGPIVIGQAAEFDYAGTQACRVLREDGIEIVLVNSNPATIMTDKNIADRIYIEPLTLTTVKRIIEKEKPDSILSGLGGQTGLTLCMQLARDGFLEKMNVRLLGSSPETIDKAEDRKIFKETMEGIGQPCVPSVIATDVDAAVKFAAEIGYPVIIRPAFTLGGTGGGSAENETKLREIAANGLALSPIHQVLVEKSIAGWKEIEFEVMRDRAGNVITVCSMENFDPVGVHTGDSIVIAPAVTLADPEYQMLRSAALDIIKALKVEGGCNVQLALHPTSFEYAVIEVNPRVSRSSALASKATGYPIAKVATKIAIGYTLDEITNAVTGTTFAAFEPTLDYVAVKFPKWPFDKFVYAHKELGTQMKATGEVMSIADTFEEAIIKAIRGAEIGQTNLELPRLVSKNDNEIRELLNTVTDERIFVLYEAIKRGVSVDELFDITKVDRWFLYCLANIANNTPQSPIPSPQPLIYKMVDTCGGEFEARTPYFYSLMDPAAGSENEAIPFIEKSTRQRIVVLGSGPIRIGQGIEFDYACVHCVWSLRKMGYEVIVINNNPETVSTDFDTADRLYFEPLHIDDVMSIIEIEKPIGVIVAFGGGTAIKLTKKLHERGVKIIGTPAESIDISEDRELFDKLLEQLQVKRPKGFGVMTEKEALDAADKLGYPVLMRPSYVLGGQNMIIAFSPDDIREYMEIILRSKQDNPVLIDKYLSGREIEVDAICDGTDMLIPGIMEHIERTGIHSGDSIAVYPALNIDDALSDKIYEVTKNYARL
;
A
#
# COMPACT_ATOMS: atom_id res chain seq x y z
N MET A 1 31.43 -12.39 -19.01
CA MET A 1 30.02 -11.99 -18.92
C MET A 1 29.72 -11.78 -17.45
N PRO A 2 28.96 -10.73 -17.13
CA PRO A 2 28.67 -10.30 -15.76
C PRO A 2 27.92 -11.35 -14.92
N LEU A 3 26.98 -12.08 -15.55
CA LEU A 3 26.22 -13.16 -14.93
C LEU A 3 27.11 -14.28 -14.35
N ASN A 4 26.82 -14.69 -13.11
CA ASN A 4 27.38 -15.88 -12.50
C ASN A 4 26.81 -17.15 -13.15
N LYS A 5 27.53 -17.71 -14.13
CA LYS A 5 27.13 -18.90 -14.90
C LYS A 5 26.91 -20.18 -14.09
N ASN A 6 27.29 -20.18 -12.81
CA ASN A 6 27.00 -21.30 -11.92
C ASN A 6 25.55 -21.27 -11.42
N ILE A 7 24.83 -20.15 -11.56
CA ILE A 7 23.41 -20.02 -11.20
C ILE A 7 22.57 -20.46 -12.41
N LYS A 8 21.77 -21.50 -12.25
CA LYS A 8 20.98 -22.09 -13.34
C LYS A 8 19.53 -22.30 -12.96
N LYS A 9 19.25 -22.57 -11.67
CA LYS A 9 17.94 -22.79 -11.10
C LYS A 9 17.85 -22.09 -9.74
N VAL A 10 16.95 -21.11 -9.66
CA VAL A 10 16.74 -20.28 -8.46
C VAL A 10 15.37 -20.59 -7.86
N LEU A 11 15.34 -20.84 -6.56
CA LEU A 11 14.11 -20.82 -5.77
C LEU A 11 13.82 -19.38 -5.29
N VAL A 12 12.65 -18.87 -5.64
CA VAL A 12 12.10 -17.61 -5.15
C VAL A 12 11.02 -17.93 -4.11
N ILE A 13 11.07 -17.28 -2.94
CA ILE A 13 10.03 -17.37 -1.91
C ILE A 13 9.22 -16.07 -1.94
N GLY A 14 7.91 -16.16 -2.12
CA GLY A 14 6.99 -15.03 -2.00
C GLY A 14 6.68 -14.65 -0.54
N SER A 15 5.90 -13.59 -0.35
CA SER A 15 5.54 -13.09 0.99
C SER A 15 4.42 -13.87 1.68
N GLY A 16 3.61 -14.61 0.92
CA GLY A 16 2.39 -15.24 1.42
C GLY A 16 1.19 -14.30 1.32
N PRO A 17 0.15 -14.50 2.17
CA PRO A 17 -1.04 -13.66 2.14
C PRO A 17 -0.72 -12.21 2.53
N ILE A 18 -1.52 -11.28 2.01
CA ILE A 18 -1.45 -9.85 2.32
C ILE A 18 -1.86 -9.63 3.78
N VAL A 19 -1.03 -8.93 4.54
CA VAL A 19 -1.30 -8.51 5.93
C VAL A 19 -0.86 -7.07 6.14
N ILE A 20 -1.40 -6.40 7.18
CA ILE A 20 -0.90 -5.07 7.57
C ILE A 20 0.61 -5.16 7.82
N GLY A 21 1.38 -4.28 7.17
CA GLY A 21 2.83 -4.27 7.23
C GLY A 21 3.55 -5.14 6.20
N GLN A 22 2.86 -6.04 5.49
CA GLN A 22 3.43 -6.86 4.42
C GLN A 22 2.39 -7.10 3.32
N ALA A 23 2.35 -6.21 2.32
CA ALA A 23 1.29 -6.14 1.34
C ALA A 23 1.75 -6.44 -0.10
N ALA A 24 1.24 -5.70 -1.09
CA ALA A 24 1.40 -6.01 -2.50
C ALA A 24 2.80 -5.69 -3.05
N GLU A 25 3.61 -4.92 -2.32
CA GLU A 25 4.97 -4.54 -2.69
C GLU A 25 5.85 -5.75 -3.01
N PHE A 26 5.56 -6.90 -2.40
CA PHE A 26 6.29 -8.15 -2.60
C PHE A 26 5.81 -8.98 -3.81
N ASP A 27 4.56 -8.81 -4.25
CA ASP A 27 4.14 -9.35 -5.55
C ASP A 27 4.80 -8.55 -6.68
N TYR A 28 4.82 -7.21 -6.56
CA TYR A 28 5.55 -6.34 -7.47
C TYR A 28 7.04 -6.71 -7.55
N ALA A 29 7.74 -6.75 -6.41
CA ALA A 29 9.15 -7.08 -6.37
C ALA A 29 9.44 -8.52 -6.83
N GLY A 30 8.61 -9.48 -6.40
CA GLY A 30 8.72 -10.88 -6.79
C GLY A 30 8.51 -11.11 -8.29
N THR A 31 7.52 -10.44 -8.88
CA THR A 31 7.26 -10.45 -10.32
C THR A 31 8.44 -9.87 -11.10
N GLN A 32 8.99 -8.74 -10.66
CA GLN A 32 10.17 -8.13 -11.28
C GLN A 32 11.39 -9.05 -11.26
N ALA A 33 11.62 -9.74 -10.14
CA ALA A 33 12.72 -10.68 -10.02
C ALA A 33 12.57 -11.88 -10.95
N CYS A 34 11.37 -12.45 -11.03
CA CYS A 34 11.11 -13.57 -11.93
C CYS A 34 11.32 -13.18 -13.40
N ARG A 35 10.93 -11.95 -13.80
CA ARG A 35 11.21 -11.42 -15.14
C ARG A 35 12.72 -11.34 -15.40
N VAL A 36 13.49 -10.76 -14.48
CA VAL A 36 14.96 -10.64 -14.58
C VAL A 36 15.64 -12.00 -14.71
N LEU A 37 15.27 -12.95 -13.85
CA LEU A 37 15.84 -14.30 -13.87
C LEU A 37 15.57 -14.99 -15.21
N ARG A 38 14.36 -14.85 -15.76
CA ARG A 38 14.00 -15.41 -17.06
C ARG A 38 14.77 -14.77 -18.21
N GLU A 39 14.94 -13.44 -18.20
CA GLU A 39 15.70 -12.72 -19.23
C GLU A 39 17.15 -13.23 -19.33
N ASP A 40 17.75 -13.60 -18.21
CA ASP A 40 19.09 -14.21 -18.16
C ASP A 40 19.08 -15.74 -18.34
N GLY A 41 17.94 -16.34 -18.68
CA GLY A 41 17.80 -17.77 -18.98
C GLY A 41 17.94 -18.70 -17.77
N ILE A 42 17.64 -18.21 -16.57
CA ILE A 42 17.67 -18.99 -15.32
C ILE A 42 16.32 -19.67 -15.11
N GLU A 43 16.32 -20.95 -14.74
CA GLU A 43 15.10 -21.70 -14.39
C GLU A 43 14.57 -21.22 -13.02
N ILE A 44 13.27 -20.96 -12.93
CA ILE A 44 12.64 -20.35 -11.77
C ILE A 44 11.70 -21.37 -11.11
N VAL A 45 11.99 -21.68 -9.86
CA VAL A 45 11.06 -22.33 -8.95
C VAL A 45 10.50 -21.27 -8.03
N LEU A 46 9.19 -21.15 -7.96
CA LEU A 46 8.52 -20.18 -7.10
C LEU A 46 7.63 -20.90 -6.08
N VAL A 47 7.69 -20.47 -4.83
CA VAL A 47 6.70 -20.84 -3.80
C VAL A 47 6.07 -19.59 -3.19
N ASN A 48 4.75 -19.50 -3.26
CA ASN A 48 3.97 -18.44 -2.61
C ASN A 48 2.55 -18.98 -2.35
N SER A 49 2.07 -18.87 -1.11
CA SER A 49 0.73 -19.37 -0.76
C SER A 49 -0.41 -18.47 -1.23
N ASN A 50 -0.13 -17.25 -1.68
CA ASN A 50 -1.15 -16.29 -2.12
C ASN A 50 -1.48 -16.48 -3.62
N PRO A 51 -2.72 -16.92 -3.95
CA PRO A 51 -3.10 -17.17 -5.34
C PRO A 51 -3.42 -15.91 -6.14
N ALA A 52 -3.64 -14.76 -5.49
CA ALA A 52 -4.02 -13.51 -6.14
C ALA A 52 -2.82 -12.67 -6.62
N THR A 53 -1.65 -13.31 -6.81
CA THR A 53 -0.39 -12.62 -7.12
C THR A 53 0.04 -12.89 -8.56
N ILE A 54 0.47 -11.85 -9.26
CA ILE A 54 1.00 -11.98 -10.62
C ILE A 54 2.22 -12.89 -10.64
N MET A 55 3.06 -12.86 -9.59
CA MET A 55 4.23 -13.72 -9.52
C MET A 55 3.89 -15.21 -9.62
N THR A 56 2.69 -15.63 -9.17
CA THR A 56 2.22 -17.02 -9.23
C THR A 56 1.58 -17.43 -10.56
N ASP A 57 1.63 -16.58 -11.58
CA ASP A 57 1.17 -16.95 -12.91
C ASP A 57 2.11 -17.91 -13.64
N LYS A 58 1.54 -18.82 -14.42
CA LYS A 58 2.27 -19.81 -15.23
C LYS A 58 3.27 -19.20 -16.20
N ASN A 59 3.04 -17.98 -16.66
CA ASN A 59 3.97 -17.27 -17.54
C ASN A 59 5.00 -16.44 -16.77
N ILE A 60 5.15 -16.55 -15.44
CA ILE A 60 6.11 -15.80 -14.62
C ILE A 60 7.22 -16.67 -14.02
N ALA A 61 6.95 -17.92 -13.65
CA ALA A 61 7.97 -18.90 -13.25
C ALA A 61 7.79 -20.26 -13.96
N ASP A 62 8.84 -21.09 -14.00
CA ASP A 62 8.81 -22.40 -14.67
C ASP A 62 8.10 -23.47 -13.84
N ARG A 63 8.27 -23.41 -12.51
CA ARG A 63 7.62 -24.28 -11.52
C ARG A 63 7.00 -23.42 -10.44
N ILE A 64 5.70 -23.58 -10.20
CA ILE A 64 4.96 -22.75 -9.24
C ILE A 64 4.31 -23.65 -8.21
N TYR A 65 4.54 -23.30 -6.95
CA TYR A 65 4.00 -23.96 -5.78
C TYR A 65 3.12 -22.97 -5.00
N ILE A 66 1.80 -23.13 -5.14
CA ILE A 66 0.83 -22.46 -4.27
C ILE A 66 0.64 -23.35 -3.04
N GLU A 67 1.60 -23.24 -2.11
CA GLU A 67 1.72 -24.13 -0.96
C GLU A 67 2.03 -23.31 0.31
N PRO A 68 1.70 -23.83 1.52
CA PRO A 68 1.96 -23.12 2.77
C PRO A 68 3.45 -22.78 2.96
N LEU A 69 3.75 -21.52 3.28
CA LEU A 69 5.10 -21.03 3.52
C LEU A 69 5.64 -21.48 4.89
N THR A 70 5.95 -22.78 4.99
CA THR A 70 6.52 -23.41 6.18
C THR A 70 7.88 -24.04 5.86
N LEU A 71 8.73 -24.22 6.87
CA LEU A 71 10.01 -24.92 6.71
C LEU A 71 9.84 -26.31 6.10
N THR A 72 8.84 -27.07 6.55
CA THR A 72 8.60 -28.42 6.04
C THR A 72 8.27 -28.40 4.55
N THR A 73 7.39 -27.50 4.12
CA THR A 73 7.03 -27.35 2.70
C THR A 73 8.25 -26.95 1.86
N VAL A 74 8.97 -25.90 2.27
CA VAL A 74 10.10 -25.39 1.51
C VAL A 74 11.23 -26.43 1.42
N LYS A 75 11.52 -27.17 2.50
CA LYS A 75 12.48 -28.29 2.49
C LYS A 75 12.10 -29.35 1.44
N ARG A 76 10.81 -29.74 1.38
CA ARG A 76 10.30 -30.71 0.39
C ARG A 76 10.43 -30.19 -1.04
N ILE A 77 10.16 -28.91 -1.28
CA ILE A 77 10.32 -28.29 -2.60
C ILE A 77 11.80 -28.30 -3.01
N ILE A 78 12.71 -27.92 -2.11
CA ILE A 78 14.16 -27.96 -2.36
C ILE A 78 14.63 -29.39 -2.68
N GLU A 79 14.17 -30.39 -1.93
CA GLU A 79 14.50 -31.80 -2.18
C GLU A 79 14.03 -32.30 -3.55
N LYS A 80 12.84 -31.87 -3.97
CA LYS A 80 12.22 -32.25 -5.24
C LYS A 80 12.86 -31.54 -6.43
N GLU A 81 12.94 -30.21 -6.38
CA GLU A 81 13.33 -29.38 -7.51
C GLU A 81 14.84 -29.18 -7.64
N LYS A 82 15.58 -29.39 -6.54
CA LYS A 82 17.03 -29.26 -6.44
C LYS A 82 17.55 -27.93 -7.04
N PRO A 83 17.04 -26.78 -6.57
CA PRO A 83 17.58 -25.48 -6.97
C PRO A 83 19.05 -25.38 -6.55
N ASP A 84 19.89 -24.71 -7.35
CA ASP A 84 21.28 -24.45 -6.94
C ASP A 84 21.41 -23.22 -6.05
N SER A 85 20.36 -22.38 -6.03
CA SER A 85 20.34 -21.12 -5.32
C SER A 85 18.93 -20.75 -4.84
N ILE A 86 18.83 -19.92 -3.80
CA ILE A 86 17.58 -19.40 -3.25
C ILE A 86 17.71 -17.90 -3.00
N LEU A 87 16.69 -17.12 -3.35
CA LEU A 87 16.71 -15.65 -3.25
C LEU A 87 16.00 -15.19 -1.97
N SER A 88 16.72 -14.53 -1.05
CA SER A 88 16.21 -14.19 0.29
C SER A 88 15.50 -12.84 0.40
N GLY A 89 15.86 -11.89 -0.46
CA GLY A 89 15.56 -10.47 -0.23
C GLY A 89 14.19 -9.98 -0.72
N LEU A 90 13.30 -10.83 -1.24
CA LEU A 90 12.10 -10.41 -1.98
C LEU A 90 10.76 -10.89 -1.42
N GLY A 91 10.77 -11.79 -0.44
CA GLY A 91 9.55 -12.37 0.16
C GLY A 91 9.13 -11.70 1.47
N GLY A 92 9.50 -10.43 1.67
CA GLY A 92 9.29 -9.73 2.95
C GLY A 92 9.95 -10.46 4.14
N GLN A 93 9.34 -10.31 5.31
CA GLN A 93 9.84 -10.96 6.54
C GLN A 93 9.61 -12.46 6.51
N THR A 94 8.51 -12.92 5.91
CA THR A 94 8.20 -14.36 5.75
C THR A 94 9.34 -15.09 5.03
N GLY A 95 9.70 -14.60 3.83
CA GLY A 95 10.74 -15.21 3.00
C GLY A 95 12.11 -15.14 3.66
N LEU A 96 12.45 -14.01 4.28
CA LEU A 96 13.70 -13.81 5.00
C LEU A 96 13.85 -14.80 6.16
N THR A 97 12.80 -14.93 6.98
CA THR A 97 12.77 -15.83 8.14
C THR A 97 12.96 -17.29 7.73
N LEU A 98 12.25 -17.74 6.70
CA LEU A 98 12.39 -19.11 6.18
C LEU A 98 13.81 -19.38 5.65
N CYS A 99 14.38 -18.44 4.88
CA CYS A 99 15.75 -18.55 4.39
C CYS A 99 16.76 -18.67 5.54
N MET A 100 16.61 -17.85 6.57
CA MET A 100 17.50 -17.84 7.73
C MET A 100 17.40 -19.12 8.56
N GLN A 101 16.19 -19.60 8.79
CA GLN A 101 15.97 -20.87 9.47
C GLN A 101 16.58 -22.05 8.69
N LEU A 102 16.42 -22.08 7.36
CA LEU A 102 17.03 -23.12 6.51
C LEU A 102 18.57 -23.07 6.53
N ALA A 103 19.14 -21.87 6.58
CA ALA A 103 20.58 -21.66 6.69
C ALA A 103 21.10 -22.11 8.07
N ARG A 104 20.47 -21.66 9.16
CA ARG A 104 20.84 -22.01 10.55
C ARG A 104 20.71 -23.50 10.85
N ASP A 105 19.73 -24.18 10.25
CA ASP A 105 19.56 -25.64 10.35
C ASP A 105 20.64 -26.43 9.59
N GLY A 106 21.54 -25.77 8.84
CA GLY A 106 22.52 -26.41 7.95
C GLY A 106 21.89 -27.11 6.74
N PHE A 107 20.59 -26.91 6.49
CA PHE A 107 19.86 -27.61 5.44
C PHE A 107 20.28 -27.12 4.04
N LEU A 108 20.46 -25.80 3.86
CA LEU A 108 20.92 -25.24 2.58
C LEU A 108 22.29 -25.80 2.19
N GLU A 109 23.23 -25.86 3.13
CA GLU A 109 24.57 -26.43 2.91
C GLU A 109 24.49 -27.92 2.55
N LYS A 110 23.71 -28.71 3.29
CA LYS A 110 23.48 -30.14 3.02
C LYS A 110 22.92 -30.38 1.60
N MET A 111 22.06 -29.48 1.14
CA MET A 111 21.43 -29.56 -0.19
C MET A 111 22.24 -28.85 -1.29
N ASN A 112 23.39 -28.26 -0.96
CA ASN A 112 24.21 -27.45 -1.84
C ASN A 112 23.42 -26.30 -2.53
N VAL A 113 22.57 -25.62 -1.75
CA VAL A 113 21.76 -24.47 -2.17
C VAL A 113 22.42 -23.19 -1.66
N ARG A 114 22.77 -22.28 -2.57
CA ARG A 114 23.37 -20.98 -2.21
C ARG A 114 22.30 -19.95 -1.88
N LEU A 115 22.52 -19.16 -0.83
CA LEU A 115 21.68 -17.99 -0.57
C LEU A 115 22.16 -16.82 -1.45
N LEU A 116 21.25 -16.22 -2.24
CA LEU A 116 21.51 -15.05 -3.08
C LEU A 116 20.94 -13.79 -2.45
N GLY A 117 21.61 -12.66 -2.69
CA GLY A 117 21.30 -11.38 -2.07
C GLY A 117 22.02 -11.24 -0.72
N SER A 118 21.28 -10.88 0.32
CA SER A 118 21.82 -10.74 1.68
C SER A 118 22.24 -12.09 2.26
N SER A 119 23.48 -12.17 2.73
CA SER A 119 24.06 -13.36 3.39
C SER A 119 23.41 -13.60 4.77
N PRO A 120 23.49 -14.82 5.35
CA PRO A 120 22.98 -15.05 6.70
C PRO A 120 23.63 -14.14 7.74
N GLU A 121 24.94 -13.89 7.62
CA GLU A 121 25.67 -12.96 8.51
C GLU A 121 25.13 -11.53 8.38
N THR A 122 24.86 -11.07 7.15
CA THR A 122 24.29 -9.74 6.87
C THR A 122 22.91 -9.60 7.50
N ILE A 123 22.06 -10.62 7.35
CA ILE A 123 20.70 -10.61 7.88
C ILE A 123 20.72 -10.61 9.41
N ASP A 124 21.55 -11.46 10.02
CA ASP A 124 21.73 -11.50 11.49
C ASP A 124 22.21 -10.16 12.04
N LYS A 125 23.16 -9.49 11.36
CA LYS A 125 23.67 -8.17 11.77
C LYS A 125 22.61 -7.07 11.70
N ALA A 126 21.65 -7.16 10.80
CA ALA A 126 20.62 -6.13 10.65
C ALA A 126 19.39 -6.39 11.53
N GLU A 127 18.97 -7.65 11.67
CA GLU A 127 17.74 -8.02 12.39
C GLU A 127 17.96 -8.22 13.90
N ASP A 128 19.15 -8.67 14.33
CA ASP A 128 19.45 -8.79 15.76
C ASP A 128 19.87 -7.44 16.33
N ARG A 129 19.04 -6.87 17.21
CA ARG A 129 19.25 -5.53 17.80
C ARG A 129 20.60 -5.37 18.49
N LYS A 130 21.13 -6.42 19.11
CA LYS A 130 22.42 -6.33 19.81
C LYS A 130 23.56 -6.30 18.81
N ILE A 131 23.56 -7.22 17.84
CA ILE A 131 24.59 -7.28 16.79
C ILE A 131 24.54 -6.01 15.93
N PHE A 132 23.34 -5.51 15.65
CA PHE A 132 23.13 -4.26 14.93
C PHE A 132 23.79 -3.09 15.66
N LYS A 133 23.49 -2.91 16.95
CA LYS A 133 24.08 -1.85 17.78
C LYS A 133 25.61 -1.96 17.82
N GLU A 134 26.16 -3.14 18.07
CA GLU A 134 27.61 -3.39 18.07
C GLU A 134 28.24 -3.07 16.69
N THR A 135 27.53 -3.39 15.61
CA THR A 135 27.98 -3.09 14.24
C THR A 135 28.01 -1.58 13.99
N MET A 136 26.95 -0.85 14.37
CA MET A 136 26.86 0.60 14.21
C MET A 136 27.93 1.32 15.06
N GLU A 137 28.09 0.93 16.33
CA GLU A 137 29.14 1.45 17.22
C GLU A 137 30.54 1.20 16.64
N GLY A 138 30.76 0.02 16.06
CA GLY A 138 32.01 -0.36 15.41
C GLY A 138 32.39 0.50 14.19
N ILE A 139 31.41 1.12 13.53
CA ILE A 139 31.61 2.07 12.43
C ILE A 139 31.37 3.53 12.83
N GLY A 140 31.22 3.81 14.13
CA GLY A 140 31.04 5.16 14.65
C GLY A 140 29.67 5.79 14.33
N GLN A 141 28.67 4.98 13.98
CA GLN A 141 27.31 5.43 13.70
C GLN A 141 26.49 5.49 15.01
N PRO A 142 25.82 6.62 15.31
CA PRO A 142 25.06 6.77 16.54
C PRO A 142 23.78 5.92 16.50
N CYS A 143 23.61 4.98 17.43
CA CYS A 143 22.32 4.32 17.66
C CYS A 143 21.52 5.07 18.72
N VAL A 144 20.20 4.88 18.73
CA VAL A 144 19.38 5.33 19.86
C VAL A 144 19.93 4.73 21.15
N PRO A 145 20.35 5.56 22.13
CA PRO A 145 20.88 5.05 23.39
C PRO A 145 19.83 4.19 24.08
N SER A 146 20.25 2.98 24.47
CA SER A 146 19.36 1.97 25.04
C SER A 146 20.08 1.02 25.99
N VAL A 147 19.33 0.47 26.96
CA VAL A 147 19.80 -0.57 27.88
C VAL A 147 18.71 -1.62 28.10
N ILE A 148 19.12 -2.89 28.22
CA ILE A 148 18.25 -3.94 28.76
C ILE A 148 18.34 -3.86 30.28
N ALA A 149 17.22 -3.54 30.94
CA ALA A 149 17.10 -3.51 32.39
C ALA A 149 16.30 -4.72 32.87
N THR A 150 16.82 -5.39 33.91
CA THR A 150 16.17 -6.50 34.63
C THR A 150 15.59 -6.07 35.97
N ASP A 151 15.81 -4.82 36.37
CA ASP A 151 15.29 -4.21 37.58
C ASP A 151 15.06 -2.71 37.36
N VAL A 152 14.22 -2.11 38.22
CA VAL A 152 13.82 -0.70 38.09
C VAL A 152 14.98 0.25 38.31
N ASP A 153 15.93 -0.08 39.19
CA ASP A 153 17.04 0.82 39.52
C ASP A 153 18.05 0.89 38.37
N ALA A 154 18.24 -0.18 37.62
CA ALA A 154 19.02 -0.18 36.38
C ALA A 154 18.39 0.73 35.31
N ALA A 155 17.05 0.69 35.17
CA ALA A 155 16.32 1.59 34.29
C ALA A 155 16.49 3.07 34.70
N VAL A 156 16.32 3.36 35.99
CA VAL A 156 16.50 4.72 36.55
C VAL A 156 17.93 5.22 36.39
N LYS A 157 18.92 4.37 36.66
CA LYS A 157 20.34 4.72 36.51
C LYS A 157 20.65 5.12 35.07
N PHE A 158 20.17 4.37 34.10
CA PHE A 158 20.33 4.68 32.68
C PHE A 158 19.62 5.99 32.30
N ALA A 159 18.37 6.18 32.74
CA ALA A 159 17.63 7.41 32.47
C ALA A 159 18.26 8.65 33.12
N ALA A 160 18.92 8.51 34.27
CA ALA A 160 19.66 9.60 34.91
C ALA A 160 20.92 9.99 34.11
N GLU A 161 21.52 9.04 33.38
CA GLU A 161 22.68 9.28 32.53
C GLU A 161 22.29 9.90 31.18
N ILE A 162 21.23 9.40 30.54
CA ILE A 162 20.83 9.81 29.19
C ILE A 162 19.76 10.94 29.16
N GLY A 163 19.13 11.20 30.30
CA GLY A 163 18.06 12.18 30.46
C GLY A 163 16.70 11.72 29.94
N TYR A 164 15.64 12.33 30.47
CA TYR A 164 14.26 12.11 30.04
C TYR A 164 13.88 12.90 28.77
N PRO A 165 12.80 12.52 28.04
CA PRO A 165 12.02 11.29 28.23
C PRO A 165 12.75 10.02 27.79
N VAL A 166 12.33 8.89 28.37
CA VAL A 166 12.76 7.55 27.97
C VAL A 166 11.55 6.68 27.66
N ILE A 167 11.68 5.77 26.69
CA ILE A 167 10.68 4.78 26.33
C ILE A 167 11.04 3.46 27.00
N ILE A 168 10.04 2.81 27.61
CA ILE A 168 10.16 1.50 28.24
C ILE A 168 9.38 0.49 27.40
N ARG A 169 10.04 -0.59 26.98
CA ARG A 169 9.44 -1.67 26.19
C ARG A 169 9.69 -3.02 26.87
N PRO A 170 8.66 -3.67 27.42
CA PRO A 170 8.83 -5.00 28.01
C PRO A 170 9.18 -6.03 26.96
N ALA A 171 10.10 -6.93 27.30
CA ALA A 171 10.49 -8.02 26.41
C ALA A 171 9.34 -9.03 26.33
N PHE A 172 9.08 -9.54 25.12
CA PHE A 172 8.06 -10.57 24.84
C PHE A 172 6.62 -10.20 25.23
N THR A 173 6.26 -8.92 25.26
CA THR A 173 4.87 -8.45 25.33
C THR A 173 4.40 -7.93 23.97
N LEU A 174 3.10 -8.05 23.69
CA LEU A 174 2.50 -7.61 22.42
C LEU A 174 1.91 -6.20 22.55
N GLY A 175 1.94 -5.41 21.47
CA GLY A 175 1.25 -4.11 21.39
C GLY A 175 1.73 -3.06 22.39
N GLY A 176 2.98 -3.13 22.86
CA GLY A 176 3.50 -2.21 23.89
C GLY A 176 2.90 -2.42 25.27
N THR A 177 2.18 -3.53 25.50
CA THR A 177 1.56 -3.86 26.80
C THR A 177 2.61 -3.87 27.90
N GLY A 178 2.40 -3.04 28.93
CA GLY A 178 3.31 -2.86 30.06
C GLY A 178 4.44 -1.86 29.82
N GLY A 179 4.56 -1.31 28.61
CA GLY A 179 5.50 -0.25 28.25
C GLY A 179 4.90 1.15 28.30
N GLY A 180 5.69 2.15 27.93
CA GLY A 180 5.25 3.54 27.84
C GLY A 180 6.40 4.55 27.84
N SER A 181 6.08 5.84 27.66
CA SER A 181 7.03 6.94 27.83
C SER A 181 7.06 7.40 29.29
N ALA A 182 8.27 7.63 29.81
CA ALA A 182 8.49 8.26 31.09
C ALA A 182 9.18 9.61 30.89
N GLU A 183 8.51 10.68 31.34
CA GLU A 183 9.01 12.06 31.30
C GLU A 183 9.87 12.41 32.53
N ASN A 184 9.85 11.57 33.55
CA ASN A 184 10.59 11.76 34.81
C ASN A 184 10.76 10.43 35.56
N GLU A 185 11.59 10.44 36.61
CA GLU A 185 11.92 9.24 37.41
C GLU A 185 10.70 8.58 38.04
N THR A 186 9.77 9.36 38.59
CA THR A 186 8.56 8.83 39.21
C THR A 186 7.77 7.99 38.21
N LYS A 187 7.56 8.50 36.99
CA LYS A 187 6.84 7.78 35.95
C LYS A 187 7.64 6.59 35.43
N LEU A 188 8.96 6.71 35.32
CA LEU A 188 9.83 5.62 34.91
C LEU A 188 9.74 4.44 35.89
N ARG A 189 9.78 4.70 37.19
CA ARG A 189 9.67 3.64 38.20
C ARG A 189 8.35 2.89 38.09
N GLU A 190 7.25 3.61 37.88
CA GLU A 190 5.92 3.01 37.68
C GLU A 190 5.87 2.13 36.42
N ILE A 191 6.27 2.67 35.27
CA ILE A 191 6.20 1.95 33.99
C ILE A 191 7.20 0.79 33.96
N ALA A 192 8.43 0.98 34.41
CA ALA A 192 9.44 -0.08 34.44
C ALA A 192 9.05 -1.23 35.37
N ALA A 193 8.48 -0.94 36.55
CA ALA A 193 8.00 -1.98 37.46
C ALA A 193 6.86 -2.80 36.83
N ASN A 194 5.89 -2.12 36.23
CA ASN A 194 4.79 -2.78 35.53
C ASN A 194 5.29 -3.60 34.33
N GLY A 195 6.20 -3.03 33.54
CA GLY A 195 6.80 -3.67 32.38
C GLY A 195 7.59 -4.93 32.74
N LEU A 196 8.42 -4.87 33.78
CA LEU A 196 9.16 -6.03 34.29
C LEU A 196 8.23 -7.14 34.81
N ALA A 197 7.12 -6.77 35.45
CA ALA A 197 6.13 -7.72 35.93
C ALA A 197 5.36 -8.40 34.78
N LEU A 198 5.09 -7.67 33.70
CA LEU A 198 4.37 -8.17 32.53
C LEU A 198 5.27 -8.92 31.54
N SER A 199 6.59 -8.67 31.54
CA SER A 199 7.53 -9.38 30.70
C SER A 199 7.65 -10.85 31.11
N PRO A 200 7.42 -11.82 30.20
CA PRO A 200 7.60 -13.25 30.47
C PRO A 200 9.02 -13.64 30.91
N ILE A 201 10.02 -12.82 30.59
CA ILE A 201 11.43 -13.06 30.94
C ILE A 201 11.97 -12.03 31.93
N HIS A 202 11.09 -11.20 32.52
CA HIS A 202 11.44 -10.16 33.48
C HIS A 202 12.49 -9.17 32.96
N GLN A 203 12.30 -8.68 31.73
CA GLN A 203 13.18 -7.70 31.09
C GLN A 203 12.39 -6.56 30.47
N VAL A 204 12.95 -5.36 30.54
CA VAL A 204 12.50 -4.20 29.77
C VAL A 204 13.68 -3.59 29.01
N LEU A 205 13.45 -3.15 27.78
CA LEU A 205 14.35 -2.29 27.05
C LEU A 205 14.00 -0.83 27.40
N VAL A 206 14.96 -0.07 27.89
CA VAL A 206 14.82 1.35 28.20
C VAL A 206 15.64 2.13 27.19
N GLU A 207 15.00 3.03 26.44
CA GLU A 207 15.60 3.74 25.31
C GLU A 207 15.39 5.24 25.46
N LYS A 208 16.34 6.05 25.00
CA LYS A 208 16.13 7.49 24.90
C LYS A 208 14.96 7.76 23.96
N SER A 209 14.01 8.59 24.38
CA SER A 209 12.97 9.05 23.46
C SER A 209 13.56 10.05 22.48
N ILE A 210 13.44 9.72 21.20
CA ILE A 210 13.72 10.60 20.06
C ILE A 210 12.42 11.05 19.38
N ALA A 211 11.28 10.94 20.09
CA ALA A 211 10.00 11.37 19.56
C ALA A 211 10.03 12.87 19.21
N GLY A 212 9.48 13.23 18.05
CA GLY A 212 9.53 14.59 17.54
C GLY A 212 10.79 14.95 16.73
N TRP A 213 11.76 14.04 16.59
CA TRP A 213 12.85 14.20 15.62
C TRP A 213 12.33 14.00 14.19
N LYS A 214 13.03 14.54 13.19
CA LYS A 214 12.71 14.26 11.78
C LYS A 214 13.03 12.80 11.48
N GLU A 215 12.16 12.11 10.78
CA GLU A 215 12.40 10.72 10.35
C GLU A 215 12.72 10.69 8.85
N ILE A 216 13.95 10.28 8.54
CA ILE A 216 14.54 10.28 7.21
C ILE A 216 14.88 8.85 6.82
N GLU A 217 14.52 8.45 5.61
CA GLU A 217 14.84 7.13 5.06
C GLU A 217 15.73 7.28 3.83
N PHE A 218 16.67 6.35 3.67
CA PHE A 218 17.44 6.20 2.44
C PHE A 218 17.26 4.79 1.88
N GLU A 219 16.86 4.69 0.62
CA GLU A 219 17.01 3.47 -0.16
C GLU A 219 18.42 3.46 -0.75
N VAL A 220 19.21 2.48 -0.34
CA VAL A 220 20.61 2.34 -0.75
C VAL A 220 20.84 1.02 -1.45
N MET A 221 21.80 1.01 -2.37
CA MET A 221 22.16 -0.18 -3.13
C MET A 221 23.66 -0.39 -3.14
N ARG A 222 24.07 -1.66 -3.07
CA ARG A 222 25.48 -2.06 -3.09
C ARG A 222 25.67 -3.31 -3.96
N ASP A 223 26.75 -3.34 -4.72
CA ASP A 223 27.19 -4.52 -5.45
C ASP A 223 28.48 -5.14 -4.89
N ARG A 224 28.88 -6.27 -5.49
CA ARG A 224 30.10 -7.01 -5.11
C ARG A 224 31.41 -6.31 -5.49
N ALA A 225 31.40 -5.34 -6.40
CA ALA A 225 32.58 -4.53 -6.72
C ALA A 225 32.83 -3.44 -5.65
N GLY A 226 31.86 -3.22 -4.77
CA GLY A 226 31.93 -2.19 -3.73
C GLY A 226 31.35 -0.86 -4.18
N ASN A 227 30.69 -0.80 -5.34
CA ASN A 227 29.90 0.36 -5.72
C ASN A 227 28.74 0.49 -4.73
N VAL A 228 28.47 1.72 -4.30
CA VAL A 228 27.35 2.05 -3.42
C VAL A 228 26.68 3.33 -3.90
N ILE A 229 25.35 3.37 -3.86
CA ILE A 229 24.53 4.51 -4.29
C ILE A 229 23.35 4.69 -3.34
N THR A 230 22.87 5.94 -3.22
CA THR A 230 21.55 6.24 -2.68
C THR A 230 20.55 6.38 -3.83
N VAL A 231 19.59 5.47 -3.93
CA VAL A 231 18.55 5.50 -4.96
C VAL A 231 17.51 6.57 -4.67
N CYS A 232 17.11 6.72 -3.41
CA CYS A 232 16.10 7.68 -3.01
C CYS A 232 16.31 8.11 -1.56
N SER A 233 16.10 9.39 -1.28
CA SER A 233 15.89 9.90 0.08
C SER A 233 14.41 10.17 0.29
N MET A 234 13.92 9.89 1.48
CA MET A 234 12.54 10.13 1.87
C MET A 234 12.49 10.84 3.21
N GLU A 235 11.56 11.77 3.34
CA GLU A 235 11.30 12.52 4.56
C GLU A 235 9.87 12.30 5.01
N ASN A 236 9.69 11.96 6.28
CA ASN A 236 8.38 11.77 6.87
C ASN A 236 7.81 13.13 7.29
N PHE A 237 6.55 13.40 6.91
CA PHE A 237 5.79 14.54 7.41
C PHE A 237 5.54 14.44 8.91
N ASP A 238 5.16 13.23 9.35
CA ASP A 238 5.01 12.91 10.76
C ASP A 238 6.40 12.64 11.37
N PRO A 239 6.77 13.32 12.45
CA PRO A 239 8.05 13.09 13.11
C PRO A 239 8.09 11.73 13.79
N VAL A 240 9.30 11.32 14.20
CA VAL A 240 9.53 10.05 14.90
C VAL A 240 8.51 9.85 16.02
N GLY A 241 7.88 8.68 16.01
CA GLY A 241 6.78 8.31 16.89
C GLY A 241 5.60 7.72 16.14
N VAL A 242 5.44 8.07 14.87
CA VAL A 242 4.52 7.42 13.92
C VAL A 242 5.34 6.52 13.00
N HIS A 243 4.93 5.26 12.86
CA HIS A 243 5.60 4.31 11.96
C HIS A 243 5.56 4.84 10.51
N THR A 244 6.66 4.76 9.76
CA THR A 244 6.75 5.30 8.38
C THR A 244 5.64 4.82 7.45
N GLY A 245 5.21 3.56 7.59
CA GLY A 245 4.03 2.99 6.92
C GLY A 245 2.68 3.70 7.22
N ASP A 246 2.53 4.31 8.40
CA ASP A 246 1.40 5.15 8.80
C ASP A 246 1.67 6.65 8.64
N SER A 247 2.90 7.06 8.30
CA SER A 247 3.24 8.46 8.05
C SER A 247 2.92 8.87 6.62
N ILE A 248 2.66 10.16 6.41
CA ILE A 248 2.79 10.78 5.08
C ILE A 248 4.30 10.89 4.78
N VAL A 249 4.72 10.45 3.59
CA VAL A 249 6.15 10.38 3.22
C VAL A 249 6.38 11.13 1.92
N ILE A 250 7.47 11.88 1.86
CA ILE A 250 7.85 12.75 0.75
C ILE A 250 9.18 12.26 0.16
N ALA A 251 9.27 12.20 -1.17
CA ALA A 251 10.51 11.98 -1.91
C ALA A 251 10.73 13.09 -2.95
N PRO A 252 11.92 13.71 -3.02
CA PRO A 252 13.08 13.51 -2.14
C PRO A 252 12.87 14.11 -0.74
N ALA A 253 13.86 14.01 0.15
CA ALA A 253 13.87 14.83 1.37
C ALA A 253 13.95 16.33 1.01
N VAL A 254 13.16 17.18 1.69
CA VAL A 254 12.90 18.57 1.28
C VAL A 254 13.37 19.61 2.30
N THR A 255 13.57 19.24 3.57
CA THR A 255 13.95 20.19 4.63
C THR A 255 15.40 20.06 5.12
N LEU A 256 16.20 19.21 4.47
CA LEU A 256 17.61 19.01 4.83
C LEU A 256 18.51 20.02 4.10
N ALA A 257 19.36 20.72 4.85
CA ALA A 257 20.46 21.44 4.24
C ALA A 257 21.47 20.43 3.65
N ASP A 258 22.20 20.81 2.59
CA ASP A 258 23.17 19.90 1.96
C ASP A 258 24.16 19.27 2.95
N PRO A 259 24.73 19.97 3.95
CA PRO A 259 25.57 19.33 4.96
C PRO A 259 24.86 18.24 5.78
N GLU A 260 23.57 18.42 6.10
CA GLU A 260 22.75 17.43 6.80
C GLU A 260 22.47 16.23 5.88
N TYR A 261 22.10 16.52 4.63
CA TYR A 261 21.87 15.50 3.61
C TYR A 261 23.12 14.64 3.38
N GLN A 262 24.28 15.25 3.14
CA GLN A 262 25.53 14.53 2.91
C GLN A 262 25.98 13.74 4.14
N MET A 263 25.73 14.24 5.35
CA MET A 263 25.99 13.51 6.59
C MET A 263 25.15 12.22 6.66
N LEU A 264 23.84 12.33 6.48
CA LEU A 264 22.93 11.18 6.55
C LEU A 264 23.13 10.21 5.36
N ARG A 265 23.39 10.74 4.16
CA ARG A 265 23.79 9.96 3.00
C ARG A 265 25.06 9.16 3.26
N SER A 266 26.11 9.80 3.80
CA SER A 266 27.37 9.12 4.12
C SER A 266 27.15 8.02 5.17
N ALA A 267 26.34 8.30 6.20
CA ALA A 267 25.93 7.30 7.19
C ALA A 267 25.25 6.10 6.53
N ALA A 268 24.24 6.31 5.69
CA ALA A 268 23.54 5.23 4.99
C ALA A 268 24.47 4.38 4.10
N LEU A 269 25.40 5.03 3.38
CA LEU A 269 26.39 4.35 2.54
C LEU A 269 27.42 3.56 3.35
N ASP A 270 27.83 4.06 4.52
CA ASP A 270 28.79 3.35 5.38
C ASP A 270 28.13 2.17 6.11
N ILE A 271 26.86 2.32 6.49
CA ILE A 271 26.04 1.25 7.06
C ILE A 271 25.89 0.08 6.10
N ILE A 272 25.47 0.32 4.85
CA ILE A 272 25.32 -0.77 3.87
C ILE A 272 26.65 -1.47 3.56
N LYS A 273 27.77 -0.73 3.53
CA LYS A 273 29.13 -1.31 3.38
C LYS A 273 29.49 -2.22 4.55
N ALA A 274 29.21 -1.79 5.78
CA ALA A 274 29.53 -2.54 6.99
C ALA A 274 28.72 -3.84 7.10
N LEU A 275 27.44 -3.78 6.72
CA LEU A 275 26.55 -4.94 6.65
C LEU A 275 26.89 -5.88 5.48
N LYS A 276 27.62 -5.37 4.47
CA LYS A 276 27.99 -6.08 3.23
C LYS A 276 26.77 -6.60 2.47
N VAL A 277 25.69 -5.81 2.43
CA VAL A 277 24.53 -6.13 1.61
C VAL A 277 24.96 -6.19 0.14
N GLU A 278 24.46 -7.19 -0.59
CA GLU A 278 24.56 -7.28 -2.05
C GLU A 278 23.14 -7.22 -2.61
N GLY A 279 22.77 -6.05 -3.15
CA GLY A 279 21.39 -5.69 -3.48
C GLY A 279 20.99 -4.37 -2.84
N GLY A 280 19.69 -4.18 -2.61
CA GLY A 280 19.13 -2.98 -1.97
C GLY A 280 18.82 -3.19 -0.49
N CYS A 281 18.88 -2.11 0.29
CA CYS A 281 18.33 -2.05 1.63
C CYS A 281 17.81 -0.65 1.97
N ASN A 282 16.85 -0.58 2.90
CA ASN A 282 16.35 0.65 3.47
C ASN A 282 17.08 0.97 4.77
N VAL A 283 17.51 2.22 4.96
CA VAL A 283 18.16 2.72 6.18
C VAL A 283 17.30 3.84 6.77
N GLN A 284 16.88 3.70 8.03
CA GLN A 284 16.07 4.70 8.73
C GLN A 284 16.89 5.48 9.75
N LEU A 285 16.78 6.81 9.70
CA LEU A 285 17.55 7.75 10.48
C LEU A 285 16.63 8.77 11.13
N ALA A 286 16.90 9.12 12.38
CA ALA A 286 16.27 10.25 13.06
C ALA A 286 17.25 11.43 13.07
N LEU A 287 16.83 12.61 12.63
CA LEU A 287 17.62 13.84 12.71
C LEU A 287 16.99 14.81 13.72
N HIS A 288 17.80 15.32 14.65
CA HIS A 288 17.36 16.31 15.61
C HIS A 288 16.98 17.62 14.89
N PRO A 289 15.81 18.24 15.15
CA PRO A 289 15.29 19.32 14.29
C PRO A 289 16.12 20.60 14.25
N THR A 290 17.04 20.80 15.19
CA THR A 290 17.82 22.05 15.33
C THR A 290 19.33 21.81 15.51
N SER A 291 19.84 20.62 15.21
CA SER A 291 21.26 20.30 15.32
C SER A 291 21.66 19.18 14.34
N PHE A 292 22.96 18.94 14.18
CA PHE A 292 23.48 17.80 13.41
C PHE A 292 23.44 16.47 14.18
N GLU A 293 22.76 16.42 15.32
CA GLU A 293 22.61 15.16 16.07
C GLU A 293 21.63 14.26 15.33
N TYR A 294 22.05 13.03 15.03
CA TYR A 294 21.19 12.03 14.40
C TYR A 294 21.36 10.68 15.10
N ALA A 295 20.42 9.78 14.86
CA ALA A 295 20.48 8.40 15.33
C ALA A 295 20.00 7.45 14.23
N VAL A 296 20.66 6.30 14.11
CA VAL A 296 20.20 5.17 13.30
C VAL A 296 19.07 4.47 14.04
N ILE A 297 17.92 4.33 13.39
CA ILE A 297 16.74 3.66 13.94
C ILE A 297 16.82 2.15 13.62
N GLU A 298 16.85 1.81 12.34
CA GLU A 298 16.93 0.43 11.85
C GLU A 298 17.41 0.35 10.39
N VAL A 299 17.74 -0.86 9.95
CA VAL A 299 18.09 -1.17 8.57
C VAL A 299 17.38 -2.44 8.13
N ASN A 300 16.71 -2.39 6.98
CA ASN A 300 16.00 -3.52 6.41
C ASN A 300 16.80 -4.08 5.22
N PRO A 301 17.54 -5.21 5.35
CA PRO A 301 18.50 -5.71 4.36
C PRO A 301 17.81 -6.48 3.20
N ARG A 302 16.69 -5.96 2.73
CA ARG A 302 15.79 -6.55 1.72
C ARG A 302 15.01 -5.43 1.03
N VAL A 303 14.26 -5.79 -0.02
CA VAL A 303 13.21 -4.86 -0.50
C VAL A 303 12.14 -4.67 0.58
N SER A 304 11.51 -3.51 0.54
CA SER A 304 10.53 -3.01 1.49
C SER A 304 9.41 -2.28 0.75
N ARG A 305 8.37 -1.86 1.48
CA ARG A 305 7.38 -0.91 0.96
C ARG A 305 8.04 0.39 0.52
N SER A 306 8.95 0.93 1.32
CA SER A 306 9.74 2.12 0.99
C SER A 306 10.54 1.93 -0.31
N SER A 307 11.04 0.72 -0.61
CA SER A 307 11.72 0.44 -1.87
C SER A 307 10.78 0.40 -3.07
N ALA A 308 9.54 -0.08 -2.90
CA ALA A 308 8.52 -0.03 -3.95
C ALA A 308 8.12 1.42 -4.22
N LEU A 309 7.83 2.19 -3.16
CA LEU A 309 7.57 3.63 -3.21
C LEU A 309 8.71 4.38 -3.93
N ALA A 310 9.95 4.18 -3.50
CA ALA A 310 11.13 4.79 -4.12
C ALA A 310 11.30 4.38 -5.59
N SER A 311 11.00 3.13 -5.95
CA SER A 311 11.06 2.69 -7.34
C SER A 311 10.04 3.43 -8.20
N LYS A 312 8.83 3.68 -7.69
CA LYS A 312 7.82 4.46 -8.40
C LYS A 312 8.15 5.94 -8.43
N ALA A 313 8.63 6.50 -7.32
CA ALA A 313 8.98 7.91 -7.21
C ALA A 313 10.14 8.28 -8.15
N THR A 314 11.14 7.42 -8.28
CA THR A 314 12.36 7.72 -9.06
C THR A 314 12.33 7.17 -10.48
N GLY A 315 11.51 6.16 -10.75
CA GLY A 315 11.60 5.34 -11.96
C GLY A 315 12.73 4.30 -11.93
N TYR A 316 13.57 4.28 -10.89
CA TYR A 316 14.66 3.31 -10.72
C TYR A 316 14.11 1.95 -10.24
N PRO A 317 14.22 0.86 -11.01
CA PRO A 317 13.56 -0.41 -10.65
C PRO A 317 14.38 -1.23 -9.64
N ILE A 318 14.29 -0.87 -8.34
CA ILE A 318 15.14 -1.41 -7.26
C ILE A 318 15.13 -2.94 -7.24
N ALA A 319 13.97 -3.59 -7.30
CA ALA A 319 13.89 -5.05 -7.23
C ALA A 319 14.52 -5.74 -8.46
N LYS A 320 14.41 -5.16 -9.67
CA LYS A 320 15.10 -5.67 -10.86
C LYS A 320 16.61 -5.58 -10.71
N VAL A 321 17.12 -4.42 -10.30
CA VAL A 321 18.57 -4.19 -10.15
C VAL A 321 19.14 -5.04 -9.01
N ALA A 322 18.45 -5.13 -7.87
CA ALA A 322 18.84 -6.00 -6.76
C ALA A 322 18.90 -7.48 -7.18
N THR A 323 17.97 -7.94 -8.01
CA THR A 323 18.00 -9.30 -8.56
C THR A 323 19.18 -9.53 -9.50
N LYS A 324 19.49 -8.57 -10.38
CA LYS A 324 20.69 -8.62 -11.26
C LYS A 324 21.98 -8.68 -10.43
N ILE A 325 22.09 -7.87 -9.37
CA ILE A 325 23.24 -7.92 -8.44
C ILE A 325 23.36 -9.31 -7.80
N ALA A 326 22.24 -9.84 -7.30
CA ALA A 326 22.20 -11.15 -6.63
C ALA A 326 22.66 -12.32 -7.53
N ILE A 327 22.54 -12.18 -8.86
CA ILE A 327 23.02 -13.17 -9.84
C ILE A 327 24.40 -12.83 -10.44
N GLY A 328 25.08 -11.80 -9.94
CA GLY A 328 26.51 -11.56 -10.18
C GLY A 328 26.85 -10.29 -10.97
N TYR A 329 25.87 -9.51 -11.42
CA TYR A 329 26.12 -8.23 -12.09
C TYR A 329 26.63 -7.19 -11.10
N THR A 330 27.37 -6.21 -11.61
CA THR A 330 27.67 -4.95 -10.90
C THR A 330 26.82 -3.81 -11.44
N LEU A 331 26.65 -2.73 -10.68
CA LEU A 331 25.79 -1.60 -11.03
C LEU A 331 26.16 -0.95 -12.38
N ASP A 332 27.46 -0.93 -12.69
CA ASP A 332 28.02 -0.40 -13.94
C ASP A 332 27.80 -1.32 -15.15
N GLU A 333 27.35 -2.56 -14.93
CA GLU A 333 27.03 -3.53 -15.98
C GLU A 333 25.52 -3.58 -16.30
N ILE A 334 24.68 -2.99 -15.46
CA ILE A 334 23.22 -3.00 -15.59
C ILE A 334 22.79 -1.72 -16.30
N THR A 335 22.12 -1.82 -17.45
CA THR A 335 21.59 -0.64 -18.16
C THR A 335 20.41 -0.04 -17.41
N ASN A 336 20.34 1.28 -17.35
CA ASN A 336 19.18 2.00 -16.83
C ASN A 336 17.99 1.81 -17.78
N ALA A 337 16.91 1.19 -17.29
CA ALA A 337 15.72 0.87 -18.09
C ALA A 337 14.95 2.11 -18.58
N VAL A 338 15.05 3.24 -17.86
CA VAL A 338 14.30 4.48 -18.16
C VAL A 338 14.93 5.25 -19.31
N THR A 339 16.25 5.48 -19.26
CA THR A 339 16.98 6.22 -20.30
C THR A 339 17.44 5.32 -21.45
N GLY A 340 17.76 4.05 -21.15
CA GLY A 340 18.32 3.09 -22.10
C GLY A 340 19.71 3.44 -22.65
N THR A 341 20.34 4.49 -22.14
CA THR A 341 21.65 5.01 -22.60
C THR A 341 22.64 5.16 -21.45
N THR A 342 22.17 5.14 -20.20
CA THR A 342 23.00 5.18 -18.98
C THR A 342 22.99 3.83 -18.26
N PHE A 343 23.77 3.70 -17.19
CA PHE A 343 23.86 2.50 -16.35
C PHE A 343 23.15 2.70 -15.01
N ALA A 344 22.95 1.64 -14.25
CA ALA A 344 22.29 1.65 -12.95
C ALA A 344 23.20 2.22 -11.82
N ALA A 345 24.49 2.44 -12.08
CA ALA A 345 25.46 3.05 -11.16
C ALA A 345 25.34 4.59 -11.12
N PHE A 346 24.23 5.11 -10.64
CA PHE A 346 24.00 6.54 -10.42
C PHE A 346 22.98 6.77 -9.30
N GLU A 347 22.90 7.99 -8.80
CA GLU A 347 21.87 8.42 -7.85
C GLU A 347 20.81 9.21 -8.62
N PRO A 348 19.53 8.77 -8.62
CA PRO A 348 18.46 9.49 -9.27
C PRO A 348 18.31 10.94 -8.80
N THR A 349 17.96 11.82 -9.74
CA THR A 349 17.57 13.21 -9.47
C THR A 349 16.12 13.38 -9.86
N LEU A 350 15.34 14.01 -8.98
CA LEU A 350 13.91 14.27 -9.17
C LEU A 350 13.74 15.78 -9.32
N ASP A 351 13.05 16.20 -10.38
CA ASP A 351 12.64 17.59 -10.64
C ASP A 351 11.18 17.85 -10.20
N TYR A 352 10.64 16.93 -9.40
CA TYR A 352 9.31 16.95 -8.82
C TYR A 352 9.35 16.41 -7.37
N VAL A 353 8.20 16.46 -6.71
CA VAL A 353 7.96 15.88 -5.40
C VAL A 353 6.96 14.74 -5.53
N ALA A 354 7.32 13.56 -5.01
CA ALA A 354 6.40 12.45 -4.82
C ALA A 354 5.91 12.42 -3.37
N VAL A 355 4.60 12.31 -3.17
CA VAL A 355 3.98 12.24 -1.85
C VAL A 355 3.21 10.94 -1.72
N LYS A 356 3.54 10.16 -0.69
CA LYS A 356 2.79 8.99 -0.26
C LYS A 356 1.81 9.36 0.85
N PHE A 357 0.59 8.88 0.75
CA PHE A 357 -0.46 9.05 1.75
C PHE A 357 -1.02 7.67 2.17
N PRO A 358 -1.01 7.31 3.46
CA PRO A 358 -1.52 6.02 3.93
C PRO A 358 -3.05 5.90 3.80
N LYS A 359 -3.53 4.67 3.65
CA LYS A 359 -4.96 4.32 3.69
C LYS A 359 -5.25 3.45 4.90
N TRP A 360 -6.04 3.99 5.84
CA TRP A 360 -6.48 3.28 7.05
C TRP A 360 -7.88 2.65 6.92
N PRO A 361 -8.15 1.56 7.67
CA PRO A 361 -9.43 0.86 7.70
C PRO A 361 -10.35 1.29 8.87
N PHE A 362 -10.18 2.49 9.43
CA PHE A 362 -10.97 2.91 10.61
C PHE A 362 -12.47 3.07 10.33
N ASP A 363 -12.85 3.11 9.06
CA ASP A 363 -14.24 3.06 8.60
C ASP A 363 -14.86 1.65 8.68
N LYS A 364 -14.03 0.61 8.88
CA LYS A 364 -14.43 -0.78 9.14
C LYS A 364 -14.33 -1.16 10.61
N PHE A 365 -13.40 -0.55 11.35
CA PHE A 365 -13.16 -0.83 12.77
C PHE A 365 -13.54 0.37 13.64
N VAL A 366 -14.84 0.64 13.79
CA VAL A 366 -15.38 1.85 14.45
C VAL A 366 -14.94 1.97 15.92
N TYR A 367 -14.74 0.85 16.61
CA TYR A 367 -14.29 0.82 18.02
C TYR A 367 -12.76 0.69 18.17
N ALA A 368 -12.00 0.63 17.08
CA ALA A 368 -10.55 0.56 17.16
C ALA A 368 -9.94 1.90 17.54
N HIS A 369 -8.83 1.86 18.29
CA HIS A 369 -8.05 3.05 18.62
C HIS A 369 -7.42 3.63 17.36
N LYS A 370 -7.78 4.88 17.02
CA LYS A 370 -7.27 5.62 15.86
C LYS A 370 -5.88 6.24 16.05
N GLU A 371 -5.40 6.29 17.29
CA GLU A 371 -4.10 6.87 17.61
C GLU A 371 -2.98 6.16 16.84
N LEU A 372 -2.20 6.91 16.07
CA LEU A 372 -1.07 6.38 15.30
C LEU A 372 0.17 6.34 16.21
N GLY A 373 1.03 5.36 15.96
CA GLY A 373 2.24 5.14 16.76
C GLY A 373 3.25 4.30 15.99
N THR A 374 4.18 3.65 16.70
CA THR A 374 5.22 2.81 16.07
C THR A 374 4.70 1.46 15.54
N GLN A 375 3.41 1.15 15.69
CA GLN A 375 2.77 -0.02 15.11
C GLN A 375 1.86 0.43 13.96
N MET A 376 2.17 -0.05 12.75
CA MET A 376 1.40 0.25 11.55
C MET A 376 -0.05 -0.23 11.65
N LYS A 377 -0.98 0.61 11.18
CA LYS A 377 -2.43 0.33 11.09
C LYS A 377 -2.99 0.55 9.68
N ALA A 378 -2.26 1.23 8.80
CA ALA A 378 -2.63 1.40 7.41
C ALA A 378 -2.69 0.04 6.69
N THR A 379 -3.70 -0.14 5.83
CA THR A 379 -3.90 -1.36 5.03
C THR A 379 -3.38 -1.23 3.60
N GLY A 380 -3.00 -0.01 3.20
CA GLY A 380 -2.43 0.29 1.89
C GLY A 380 -2.03 1.76 1.83
N GLU A 381 -1.71 2.23 0.64
CA GLU A 381 -1.22 3.60 0.41
C GLU A 381 -1.52 4.07 -1.01
N VAL A 382 -1.46 5.38 -1.20
CA VAL A 382 -1.41 6.02 -2.52
C VAL A 382 -0.15 6.84 -2.65
N MET A 383 0.28 7.07 -3.89
CA MET A 383 1.32 8.03 -4.20
C MET A 383 0.79 9.03 -5.24
N SER A 384 1.33 10.24 -5.25
CA SER A 384 1.11 11.22 -6.30
C SER A 384 2.38 12.02 -6.54
N ILE A 385 2.54 12.52 -7.76
CA ILE A 385 3.70 13.28 -8.19
C ILE A 385 3.25 14.65 -8.70
N ALA A 386 3.95 15.72 -8.32
CA ALA A 386 3.78 17.07 -8.84
C ALA A 386 5.04 17.92 -8.60
N ASP A 387 5.15 19.09 -9.24
CA ASP A 387 6.31 19.99 -9.09
C ASP A 387 6.39 20.66 -7.70
N THR A 388 5.29 20.66 -6.95
CA THR A 388 5.20 21.24 -5.61
C THR A 388 4.58 20.26 -4.62
N PHE A 389 4.96 20.36 -3.35
CA PHE A 389 4.35 19.56 -2.30
C PHE A 389 2.86 19.88 -2.14
N GLU A 390 2.47 21.15 -2.26
CA GLU A 390 1.08 21.59 -2.16
C GLU A 390 0.16 20.90 -3.17
N GLU A 391 0.61 20.80 -4.42
CA GLU A 391 -0.15 20.09 -5.45
C GLU A 391 -0.14 18.57 -5.21
N ALA A 392 1.04 18.01 -4.91
CA ALA A 392 1.17 16.57 -4.67
C ALA A 392 0.29 16.11 -3.50
N ILE A 393 0.28 16.80 -2.36
CA ILE A 393 -0.53 16.38 -1.20
C ILE A 393 -2.04 16.43 -1.50
N ILE A 394 -2.51 17.40 -2.28
CA ILE A 394 -3.91 17.48 -2.70
C ILE A 394 -4.27 16.33 -3.65
N LYS A 395 -3.39 15.99 -4.60
CA LYS A 395 -3.55 14.82 -5.47
C LYS A 395 -3.58 13.52 -4.64
N ALA A 396 -2.68 13.36 -3.67
CA ALA A 396 -2.64 12.20 -2.79
C ALA A 396 -3.95 12.04 -2.01
N ILE A 397 -4.45 13.10 -1.37
CA ILE A 397 -5.70 13.07 -0.60
C ILE A 397 -6.90 12.71 -1.49
N ARG A 398 -6.99 13.34 -2.67
CA ARG A 398 -8.03 13.07 -3.67
C ARG A 398 -7.99 11.61 -4.13
N GLY A 399 -6.79 11.06 -4.30
CA GLY A 399 -6.57 9.69 -4.73
C GLY A 399 -6.67 8.65 -3.62
N ALA A 400 -6.65 9.05 -2.34
CA ALA A 400 -6.63 8.14 -1.19
C ALA A 400 -7.96 7.41 -0.95
N GLU A 401 -9.01 7.72 -1.72
CA GLU A 401 -10.32 7.06 -1.64
C GLU A 401 -10.97 7.16 -0.25
N ILE A 402 -10.79 8.32 0.40
CA ILE A 402 -11.35 8.68 1.71
C ILE A 402 -12.54 9.66 1.61
N GLY A 403 -13.02 9.92 0.39
CA GLY A 403 -14.15 10.82 0.12
C GLY A 403 -13.82 12.31 0.23
N GLN A 404 -12.54 12.68 0.26
CA GLN A 404 -12.09 14.07 0.30
C GLN A 404 -11.41 14.44 -1.02
N THR A 405 -11.60 15.69 -1.45
CA THR A 405 -10.94 16.26 -2.64
C THR A 405 -9.92 17.35 -2.30
N ASN A 406 -9.91 17.79 -1.03
CA ASN A 406 -9.04 18.83 -0.48
C ASN A 406 -8.78 18.55 1.01
N LEU A 407 -8.13 19.48 1.70
CA LEU A 407 -7.78 19.40 3.13
C LEU A 407 -8.91 19.81 4.09
N GLU A 408 -10.10 20.17 3.60
CA GLU A 408 -11.23 20.55 4.46
C GLU A 408 -12.04 19.35 4.89
N LEU A 409 -12.17 19.14 6.21
CA LEU A 409 -13.10 18.16 6.78
C LEU A 409 -14.31 18.86 7.39
N PRO A 410 -15.54 18.65 6.88
CA PRO A 410 -16.74 19.32 7.38
C PRO A 410 -16.98 19.17 8.89
N ARG A 411 -16.63 18.01 9.45
CA ARG A 411 -16.76 17.71 10.88
C ARG A 411 -15.76 18.45 11.78
N LEU A 412 -14.62 18.88 11.23
CA LEU A 412 -13.66 19.72 11.95
C LEU A 412 -14.12 21.19 11.92
N VAL A 413 -14.70 21.64 10.81
CA VAL A 413 -15.28 22.99 10.69
C VAL A 413 -16.36 23.24 11.74
N SER A 414 -17.16 22.22 12.09
CA SER A 414 -18.20 22.34 13.12
C SER A 414 -17.70 22.39 14.58
N LYS A 415 -16.41 22.10 14.82
CA LYS A 415 -15.82 22.09 16.17
C LYS A 415 -15.43 23.49 16.63
N ASN A 416 -15.37 23.72 17.94
CA ASN A 416 -14.85 24.96 18.51
C ASN A 416 -13.31 24.97 18.59
N ASP A 417 -12.70 26.13 18.82
CA ASP A 417 -11.25 26.31 18.80
C ASP A 417 -10.52 25.50 19.87
N ASN A 418 -11.14 25.28 21.04
CA ASN A 418 -10.55 24.46 22.10
C ASN A 418 -10.51 22.99 21.68
N GLU A 419 -11.58 22.48 21.05
CA GLU A 419 -11.60 21.11 20.52
C GLU A 419 -10.51 20.91 19.46
N ILE A 420 -10.32 21.86 18.54
CA ILE A 420 -9.24 21.77 17.54
C ILE A 420 -7.86 21.77 18.21
N ARG A 421 -7.65 22.61 19.22
CA ARG A 421 -6.40 22.66 19.98
C ARG A 421 -6.12 21.38 20.76
N GLU A 422 -7.15 20.74 21.32
CA GLU A 422 -7.02 19.41 21.95
C GLU A 422 -6.63 18.34 20.91
N LEU A 423 -7.26 18.35 19.74
CA LEU A 423 -6.96 17.40 18.66
C LEU A 423 -5.52 17.52 18.12
N LEU A 424 -4.88 18.68 18.19
CA LEU A 424 -3.47 18.84 17.79
C LEU A 424 -2.51 17.95 18.60
N ASN A 425 -2.86 17.62 19.84
CA ASN A 425 -2.07 16.73 20.70
C ASN A 425 -2.35 15.24 20.44
N THR A 426 -3.37 14.93 19.64
CA THR A 426 -3.80 13.55 19.36
C THR A 426 -3.41 13.17 17.94
N VAL A 427 -2.42 12.30 17.81
CA VAL A 427 -1.90 11.85 16.50
C VAL A 427 -2.82 10.75 15.95
N THR A 428 -3.60 11.05 14.92
CA THR A 428 -4.57 10.14 14.28
C THR A 428 -4.49 10.24 12.75
N ASP A 429 -5.28 9.43 12.04
CA ASP A 429 -5.49 9.54 10.58
C ASP A 429 -5.99 10.92 10.12
N GLU A 430 -6.49 11.73 11.05
CA GLU A 430 -7.06 13.05 10.76
C GLU A 430 -6.06 14.21 10.97
N ARG A 431 -4.83 13.91 11.40
CA ARG A 431 -3.86 14.92 11.87
C ARG A 431 -3.63 16.05 10.88
N ILE A 432 -3.39 15.74 9.60
CA ILE A 432 -3.14 16.76 8.58
C ILE A 432 -4.34 17.70 8.37
N PHE A 433 -5.56 17.19 8.48
CA PHE A 433 -6.78 17.98 8.37
C PHE A 433 -7.00 18.86 9.61
N VAL A 434 -6.63 18.36 10.80
CA VAL A 434 -6.65 19.16 12.04
C VAL A 434 -5.63 20.30 11.97
N LEU A 435 -4.41 20.02 11.48
CA LEU A 435 -3.39 21.04 11.24
C LEU A 435 -3.90 22.12 10.28
N TYR A 436 -4.48 21.72 9.15
CA TYR A 436 -5.04 22.64 8.16
C TYR A 436 -6.16 23.52 8.74
N GLU A 437 -7.10 22.93 9.48
CA GLU A 437 -8.18 23.67 10.13
C GLU A 437 -7.66 24.63 11.21
N ALA A 438 -6.64 24.23 11.98
CA ALA A 438 -6.01 25.11 12.96
C ALA A 438 -5.33 26.33 12.30
N ILE A 439 -4.66 26.12 11.17
CA ILE A 439 -4.05 27.21 10.37
C ILE A 439 -5.12 28.18 9.88
N LYS A 440 -6.24 27.68 9.35
CA LYS A 440 -7.37 28.52 8.90
C LYS A 440 -7.98 29.35 10.04
N ARG A 441 -7.88 28.88 11.28
CA ARG A 441 -8.33 29.59 12.50
C ARG A 441 -7.29 30.57 13.06
N GLY A 442 -6.15 30.71 12.40
CA GLY A 442 -5.11 31.67 12.78
C GLY A 442 -4.14 31.16 13.86
N VAL A 443 -4.09 29.84 14.12
CA VAL A 443 -3.01 29.25 14.93
C VAL A 443 -1.69 29.41 14.16
N SER A 444 -0.64 29.90 14.83
CA SER A 444 0.63 30.19 14.17
C SER A 444 1.40 28.90 13.84
N VAL A 445 2.21 28.95 12.78
CA VAL A 445 3.09 27.84 12.40
C VAL A 445 4.04 27.44 13.54
N ASP A 446 4.56 28.42 14.30
CA ASP A 446 5.42 28.14 15.46
C ASP A 446 4.69 27.39 16.57
N GLU A 447 3.44 27.78 16.87
CA GLU A 447 2.62 27.09 17.86
C GLU A 447 2.30 25.65 17.43
N LEU A 448 1.97 25.45 16.15
CA LEU A 448 1.72 24.12 15.59
C LEU A 448 2.98 23.24 15.61
N PHE A 449 4.14 23.78 15.25
CA PHE A 449 5.42 23.09 15.36
C PHE A 449 5.70 22.70 16.81
N ASP A 450 5.48 23.60 17.77
CA ASP A 450 5.78 23.33 19.18
C ASP A 450 4.95 22.18 19.74
N ILE A 451 3.68 22.07 19.33
CA ILE A 451 2.77 20.98 19.74
C ILE A 451 3.09 19.68 18.98
N THR A 452 3.22 19.74 17.66
CA THR A 452 3.18 18.56 16.80
C THR A 452 4.54 18.05 16.36
N LYS A 453 5.55 18.92 16.37
CA LYS A 453 6.89 18.70 15.81
C LYS A 453 6.91 18.38 14.30
N VAL A 454 5.78 18.55 13.59
CA VAL A 454 5.76 18.56 12.12
C VAL A 454 6.57 19.76 11.65
N ASP A 455 7.49 19.55 10.70
CA ASP A 455 8.42 20.60 10.27
C ASP A 455 7.67 21.85 9.78
N ARG A 456 8.22 23.02 10.12
CA ARG A 456 7.64 24.31 9.75
C ARG A 456 7.44 24.46 8.25
N TRP A 457 8.32 23.87 7.43
CA TRP A 457 8.21 23.91 5.99
C TRP A 457 6.86 23.34 5.51
N PHE A 458 6.49 22.14 5.99
CA PHE A 458 5.21 21.53 5.65
C PHE A 458 4.03 22.36 6.18
N LEU A 459 4.14 22.91 7.39
CA LEU A 459 3.10 23.77 7.96
C LEU A 459 2.91 25.07 7.16
N TYR A 460 3.99 25.67 6.64
CA TYR A 460 3.91 26.81 5.73
C TYR A 460 3.28 26.42 4.39
N CYS A 461 3.57 25.24 3.84
CA CYS A 461 2.88 24.75 2.65
C CYS A 461 1.38 24.58 2.90
N LEU A 462 0.96 24.03 4.05
CA LEU A 462 -0.46 23.97 4.41
C LEU A 462 -1.08 25.36 4.54
N ALA A 463 -0.33 26.35 5.06
CA ALA A 463 -0.77 27.73 5.10
C ALA A 463 -0.88 28.37 3.70
N ASN A 464 0.02 28.04 2.77
CA ASN A 464 -0.10 28.47 1.37
C ASN A 464 -1.38 27.93 0.75
N ILE A 465 -1.71 26.66 0.97
CA ILE A 465 -2.96 26.07 0.49
C ILE A 465 -4.17 26.81 1.09
N ALA A 466 -4.15 27.07 2.39
CA ALA A 466 -5.24 27.77 3.09
C ALA A 466 -5.43 29.21 2.55
N ASN A 467 -4.34 29.92 2.25
CA ASN A 467 -4.36 31.29 1.73
C ASN A 467 -4.73 31.37 0.25
N ASN A 468 -4.36 30.35 -0.54
CA ASN A 468 -4.56 30.31 -1.99
C ASN A 468 -5.82 29.55 -2.41
N THR A 469 -6.63 29.06 -1.46
CA THR A 469 -7.90 28.38 -1.77
C THR A 469 -8.83 29.37 -2.50
N PRO A 470 -9.16 29.16 -3.78
CA PRO A 470 -10.02 30.07 -4.52
C PRO A 470 -11.42 30.08 -3.89
N GLN A 471 -12.03 31.25 -3.70
CA GLN A 471 -13.41 31.40 -3.20
C GLN A 471 -14.49 30.96 -4.22
N SER A 472 -14.09 30.48 -5.41
CA SER A 472 -14.96 30.05 -6.52
C SER A 472 -14.40 28.78 -7.18
N PRO A 473 -15.25 27.90 -7.76
CA PRO A 473 -14.81 26.70 -8.46
C PRO A 473 -13.85 27.06 -9.61
N ILE A 474 -12.80 26.25 -9.76
CA ILE A 474 -11.75 26.35 -10.78
C ILE A 474 -12.36 26.62 -12.17
N PRO A 475 -11.85 27.59 -12.96
CA PRO A 475 -12.30 27.78 -14.33
C PRO A 475 -11.86 26.61 -15.24
N SER A 476 -12.85 26.04 -15.93
CA SER A 476 -12.88 25.18 -17.14
C SER A 476 -11.87 25.55 -18.27
N PRO A 477 -11.61 24.75 -19.36
CA PRO A 477 -11.56 23.30 -19.62
C PRO A 477 -10.32 22.95 -20.49
N GLN A 478 -9.08 23.13 -20.01
CA GLN A 478 -7.91 22.67 -20.76
C GLN A 478 -7.40 21.37 -20.18
N PRO A 479 -7.02 20.38 -21.02
CA PRO A 479 -6.38 19.17 -20.54
C PRO A 479 -5.11 19.54 -19.78
N LEU A 480 -4.85 18.82 -18.68
CA LEU A 480 -3.64 18.98 -17.89
C LEU A 480 -2.39 18.72 -18.74
N ILE A 481 -1.29 19.31 -18.31
CA ILE A 481 0.03 19.05 -18.89
C ILE A 481 0.62 17.85 -18.17
N TYR A 482 1.19 16.92 -18.94
CA TYR A 482 1.82 15.72 -18.41
C TYR A 482 3.33 15.77 -18.58
N LYS A 483 4.04 15.46 -17.50
CA LYS A 483 5.49 15.35 -17.39
C LYS A 483 5.89 13.90 -17.15
N MET A 484 7.13 13.55 -17.50
CA MET A 484 7.64 12.20 -17.38
C MET A 484 8.49 12.00 -16.12
N VAL A 485 8.39 10.79 -15.56
CA VAL A 485 9.37 10.28 -14.61
C VAL A 485 10.58 9.76 -15.40
N ASP A 486 11.73 10.41 -15.25
CA ASP A 486 12.92 10.18 -16.08
C ASP A 486 14.19 9.74 -15.33
N THR A 487 14.11 9.62 -14.00
CA THR A 487 15.19 9.32 -13.06
C THR A 487 16.39 10.31 -13.02
N CYS A 488 16.41 11.36 -13.84
CA CYS A 488 17.59 12.21 -14.04
C CYS A 488 17.32 13.73 -14.06
N GLY A 489 16.08 14.17 -13.83
CA GLY A 489 15.73 15.59 -13.72
C GLY A 489 15.98 16.36 -15.02
N GLY A 490 15.63 15.75 -16.15
CA GLY A 490 15.76 16.32 -17.49
C GLY A 490 17.15 16.25 -18.11
N GLU A 491 18.15 15.63 -17.47
CA GLU A 491 19.51 15.53 -18.01
C GLU A 491 19.58 14.64 -19.27
N PHE A 492 18.79 13.57 -19.32
CA PHE A 492 18.73 12.61 -20.43
C PHE A 492 17.29 12.37 -20.89
N GLU A 493 17.11 12.11 -22.20
CA GLU A 493 15.80 11.75 -22.73
C GLU A 493 15.35 10.38 -22.18
N ALA A 494 14.24 10.37 -21.44
CA ALA A 494 13.60 9.14 -21.00
C ALA A 494 12.78 8.49 -22.13
N ARG A 495 12.77 7.16 -22.14
CA ARG A 495 12.10 6.34 -23.16
C ARG A 495 10.86 5.65 -22.64
N THR A 496 10.68 5.61 -21.32
CA THR A 496 9.56 4.96 -20.65
C THR A 496 8.38 5.93 -20.53
N PRO A 497 7.20 5.60 -21.09
CA PRO A 497 6.02 6.46 -21.06
C PRO A 497 5.31 6.38 -19.70
N TYR A 498 5.95 6.94 -18.67
CA TYR A 498 5.48 7.03 -17.30
C TYR A 498 5.25 8.50 -16.97
N PHE A 499 3.98 8.90 -16.87
CA PHE A 499 3.54 10.28 -16.77
C PHE A 499 2.85 10.63 -15.45
N TYR A 500 2.95 11.91 -15.07
CA TYR A 500 2.16 12.57 -14.04
C TYR A 500 1.70 13.96 -14.52
N SER A 501 0.60 14.48 -13.99
CA SER A 501 0.00 15.75 -14.40
C SER A 501 0.44 16.94 -13.53
N LEU A 502 0.42 18.12 -14.13
CA LEU A 502 0.56 19.43 -13.47
C LEU A 502 -0.77 20.21 -13.52
N MET A 503 -1.23 20.72 -12.38
CA MET A 503 -2.45 21.51 -12.23
C MET A 503 -2.24 23.00 -12.59
N ASP A 504 -1.09 23.57 -12.21
CA ASP A 504 -0.73 24.96 -12.52
C ASP A 504 0.66 25.01 -13.20
N PRO A 505 0.76 24.54 -14.45
CA PRO A 505 2.04 24.48 -15.14
C PRO A 505 2.57 25.86 -15.47
N ALA A 506 3.89 26.04 -15.36
CA ALA A 506 4.55 27.27 -15.77
C ALA A 506 4.26 27.60 -17.26
N ALA A 507 4.14 28.89 -17.58
CA ALA A 507 3.86 29.34 -18.94
C ALA A 507 4.91 28.79 -19.93
N GLY A 508 4.45 28.08 -20.95
CA GLY A 508 5.33 27.44 -21.95
C GLY A 508 5.74 26.01 -21.63
N SER A 509 5.21 25.40 -20.55
CA SER A 509 5.41 23.98 -20.27
C SER A 509 4.93 23.11 -21.44
N GLU A 510 5.78 22.17 -21.86
CA GLU A 510 5.43 21.19 -22.90
C GLU A 510 4.78 19.95 -22.27
N ASN A 511 3.80 19.39 -22.97
CA ASN A 511 3.14 18.13 -22.61
C ASN A 511 3.89 16.95 -23.24
N GLU A 512 4.62 16.22 -22.41
CA GLU A 512 5.52 15.14 -22.81
C GLU A 512 4.80 13.85 -23.17
N ALA A 513 3.49 13.74 -22.88
CA ALA A 513 2.69 12.61 -23.35
C ALA A 513 2.37 12.70 -24.85
N ILE A 514 2.21 13.91 -25.40
CA ILE A 514 1.79 14.11 -26.81
C ILE A 514 2.72 13.42 -27.82
N PRO A 515 4.06 13.55 -27.73
CA PRO A 515 4.96 12.84 -28.64
C PRO A 515 4.80 11.32 -28.61
N PHE A 516 4.46 10.72 -27.47
CA PHE A 516 4.22 9.28 -27.36
C PHE A 516 2.88 8.88 -27.97
N ILE A 517 1.86 9.71 -27.77
CA ILE A 517 0.53 9.52 -28.36
C ILE A 517 0.62 9.58 -29.89
N GLU A 518 1.33 10.57 -30.45
CA GLU A 518 1.44 10.78 -31.90
C GLU A 518 2.31 9.73 -32.62
N LYS A 519 3.22 9.05 -31.91
CA LYS A 519 4.07 7.97 -32.47
C LYS A 519 3.27 6.74 -32.92
N SER A 520 2.05 6.54 -32.41
CA SER A 520 1.25 5.34 -32.63
C SER A 520 -0.09 5.66 -33.30
N THR A 521 -0.44 4.87 -34.31
CA THR A 521 -1.77 4.89 -34.98
C THR A 521 -2.70 3.77 -34.50
N ARG A 522 -2.26 2.96 -33.52
CA ARG A 522 -3.06 1.86 -32.97
C ARG A 522 -4.26 2.41 -32.19
N GLN A 523 -5.34 1.64 -32.16
CA GLN A 523 -6.49 1.97 -31.33
C GLN A 523 -6.11 1.86 -29.85
N ARG A 524 -6.58 2.84 -29.06
CA ARG A 524 -6.21 3.00 -27.66
C ARG A 524 -7.34 2.60 -26.73
N ILE A 525 -7.02 1.85 -25.70
CA ILE A 525 -7.97 1.49 -24.63
C ILE A 525 -7.36 1.92 -23.30
N VAL A 526 -8.15 2.62 -22.50
CA VAL A 526 -7.79 2.95 -21.11
C VAL A 526 -8.30 1.85 -20.19
N VAL A 527 -7.46 1.39 -19.28
CA VAL A 527 -7.81 0.50 -18.18
C VAL A 527 -7.63 1.27 -16.87
N LEU A 528 -8.71 1.43 -16.12
CA LEU A 528 -8.64 2.05 -14.79
C LEU A 528 -8.19 0.99 -13.78
N GLY A 529 -7.14 1.31 -13.02
CA GLY A 529 -6.64 0.46 -11.96
C GLY A 529 -7.52 0.45 -10.72
N SER A 530 -7.01 -0.13 -9.64
CA SER A 530 -7.75 -0.29 -8.38
C SER A 530 -7.62 0.89 -7.41
N GLY A 531 -6.67 1.81 -7.59
CA GLY A 531 -6.33 2.76 -6.53
C GLY A 531 -5.74 2.06 -5.30
N PRO A 532 -5.78 2.69 -4.11
CA PRO A 532 -5.16 2.14 -2.90
C PRO A 532 -5.79 0.81 -2.47
N ILE A 533 -4.95 -0.10 -2.01
CA ILE A 533 -5.40 -1.33 -1.35
C ILE A 533 -6.11 -0.97 -0.04
N ARG A 534 -7.24 -1.62 0.20
CA ARG A 534 -8.03 -1.54 1.43
C ARG A 534 -8.81 -2.84 1.65
N ILE A 535 -9.34 -3.03 2.85
CA ILE A 535 -10.20 -4.19 3.15
C ILE A 535 -11.41 -4.20 2.19
N GLY A 536 -11.56 -5.31 1.46
CA GLY A 536 -12.59 -5.51 0.43
C GLY A 536 -12.21 -4.99 -0.97
N GLN A 537 -11.01 -4.42 -1.14
CA GLN A 537 -10.46 -4.00 -2.42
C GLN A 537 -8.94 -4.19 -2.41
N GLY A 538 -8.50 -5.43 -2.62
CA GLY A 538 -7.11 -5.85 -2.52
C GLY A 538 -6.41 -6.03 -3.86
N ILE A 539 -5.34 -6.83 -3.82
CA ILE A 539 -4.47 -7.11 -4.97
C ILE A 539 -5.17 -7.91 -6.07
N GLU A 540 -6.28 -8.60 -5.77
CA GLU A 540 -7.10 -9.33 -6.73
C GLU A 540 -7.60 -8.43 -7.89
N PHE A 541 -7.86 -7.15 -7.63
CA PHE A 541 -8.25 -6.19 -8.66
C PHE A 541 -7.05 -5.72 -9.49
N ASP A 542 -5.88 -5.56 -8.86
CA ASP A 542 -4.64 -5.27 -9.59
C ASP A 542 -4.28 -6.42 -10.53
N TYR A 543 -4.39 -7.67 -10.04
CA TYR A 543 -4.22 -8.88 -10.83
C TYR A 543 -5.11 -8.86 -12.07
N ALA A 544 -6.42 -8.65 -11.90
CA ALA A 544 -7.36 -8.58 -13.00
C ALA A 544 -7.02 -7.44 -14.00
N CYS A 545 -6.61 -6.27 -13.50
CA CYS A 545 -6.19 -5.15 -14.34
C CYS A 545 -4.95 -5.50 -15.19
N VAL A 546 -3.93 -6.11 -14.60
CA VAL A 546 -2.70 -6.52 -15.30
C VAL A 546 -3.01 -7.54 -16.40
N HIS A 547 -3.86 -8.53 -16.12
CA HIS A 547 -4.30 -9.51 -17.12
C HIS A 547 -5.10 -8.87 -18.26
N CYS A 548 -5.97 -7.92 -17.95
CA CYS A 548 -6.70 -7.14 -18.95
C CYS A 548 -5.72 -6.42 -19.88
N VAL A 549 -4.74 -5.72 -19.31
CA VAL A 549 -3.71 -4.99 -20.07
C VAL A 549 -2.94 -5.93 -21.00
N TRP A 550 -2.41 -7.04 -20.49
CA TRP A 550 -1.65 -7.98 -21.33
C TRP A 550 -2.49 -8.62 -22.42
N SER A 551 -3.77 -8.90 -22.15
CA SER A 551 -4.69 -9.48 -23.14
C SER A 551 -4.96 -8.50 -24.28
N LEU A 552 -5.24 -7.23 -23.96
CA LEU A 552 -5.45 -6.18 -24.94
C LEU A 552 -4.20 -5.88 -25.77
N ARG A 553 -3.01 -5.86 -25.15
CA ARG A 553 -1.74 -5.70 -25.87
C ARG A 553 -1.52 -6.83 -26.87
N LYS A 554 -1.82 -8.08 -26.49
CA LYS A 554 -1.77 -9.25 -27.41
C LYS A 554 -2.76 -9.13 -28.57
N MET A 555 -3.91 -8.48 -28.36
CA MET A 555 -4.90 -8.19 -29.40
C MET A 555 -4.50 -7.03 -30.32
N GLY A 556 -3.38 -6.34 -30.05
CA GLY A 556 -2.89 -5.25 -30.89
C GLY A 556 -3.41 -3.86 -30.51
N TYR A 557 -4.05 -3.70 -29.34
CA TYR A 557 -4.41 -2.37 -28.81
C TYR A 557 -3.23 -1.71 -28.13
N GLU A 558 -3.16 -0.40 -28.21
CA GLU A 558 -2.30 0.40 -27.34
C GLU A 558 -3.04 0.60 -26.02
N VAL A 559 -2.44 0.15 -24.92
CA VAL A 559 -3.14 0.11 -23.63
C VAL A 559 -2.55 1.15 -22.69
N ILE A 560 -3.44 1.97 -22.14
CA ILE A 560 -3.14 3.03 -21.19
C ILE A 560 -3.66 2.62 -19.82
N VAL A 561 -2.81 2.66 -18.81
CA VAL A 561 -3.22 2.42 -17.40
C VAL A 561 -3.25 3.74 -16.66
N ILE A 562 -4.32 3.95 -15.89
CA ILE A 562 -4.44 5.03 -14.91
C ILE A 562 -4.57 4.39 -13.54
N ASN A 563 -3.60 4.60 -12.65
CA ASN A 563 -3.62 4.10 -11.28
C ASN A 563 -2.60 4.86 -10.42
N ASN A 564 -2.78 4.91 -9.11
CA ASN A 564 -1.90 5.65 -8.20
C ASN A 564 -1.43 4.85 -6.97
N ASN A 565 -1.51 3.52 -7.04
CA ASN A 565 -1.03 2.66 -5.97
C ASN A 565 0.44 2.26 -6.22
N PRO A 566 1.39 2.68 -5.35
CA PRO A 566 2.81 2.43 -5.58
C PRO A 566 3.24 0.97 -5.36
N GLU A 567 2.43 0.17 -4.65
CA GLU A 567 2.76 -1.22 -4.31
C GLU A 567 2.49 -2.21 -5.45
N THR A 568 1.83 -1.76 -6.53
CA THR A 568 1.19 -2.65 -7.51
C THR A 568 1.99 -2.91 -8.79
N VAL A 569 1.64 -4.01 -9.48
CA VAL A 569 2.23 -4.37 -10.77
C VAL A 569 1.60 -3.56 -11.90
N SER A 570 0.34 -3.12 -11.78
CA SER A 570 -0.28 -2.25 -12.80
C SER A 570 0.44 -0.90 -12.97
N THR A 571 1.05 -0.39 -11.91
CA THR A 571 1.88 0.84 -11.94
C THR A 571 3.35 0.57 -12.24
N ASP A 572 3.73 -0.64 -12.66
CA ASP A 572 5.04 -0.88 -13.30
C ASP A 572 4.96 -0.36 -14.74
N PHE A 573 5.88 0.53 -15.13
CA PHE A 573 5.90 1.13 -16.46
C PHE A 573 6.07 0.10 -17.61
N ASP A 574 6.51 -1.13 -17.30
CA ASP A 574 6.58 -2.22 -18.29
C ASP A 574 5.22 -2.90 -18.57
N THR A 575 4.24 -2.70 -17.71
CA THR A 575 2.96 -3.42 -17.77
C THR A 575 2.12 -2.96 -18.97
N ALA A 576 1.99 -1.65 -19.15
CA ALA A 576 1.16 -1.01 -20.19
C ALA A 576 2.02 -0.39 -21.30
N ASP A 577 1.38 0.13 -22.35
CA ASP A 577 2.09 0.93 -23.37
C ASP A 577 2.26 2.39 -22.91
N ARG A 578 1.39 2.89 -22.03
CA ARG A 578 1.55 4.15 -21.29
C ARG A 578 0.97 4.03 -19.87
N LEU A 579 1.66 4.60 -18.91
CA LEU A 579 1.23 4.68 -17.50
C LEU A 579 1.02 6.14 -17.11
N TYR A 580 -0.18 6.46 -16.62
CA TYR A 580 -0.46 7.72 -15.94
C TYR A 580 -0.62 7.43 -14.45
N PHE A 581 0.32 7.92 -13.64
CA PHE A 581 0.30 7.73 -12.20
C PHE A 581 -0.54 8.82 -11.54
N GLU A 582 -1.84 8.73 -11.75
CA GLU A 582 -2.81 9.78 -11.41
C GLU A 582 -3.96 9.26 -10.54
N PRO A 583 -4.56 10.12 -9.69
CA PRO A 583 -5.75 9.79 -8.93
C PRO A 583 -6.87 9.24 -9.82
N LEU A 584 -7.58 8.24 -9.33
CA LEU A 584 -8.81 7.74 -9.96
C LEU A 584 -10.00 8.66 -9.62
N HIS A 585 -9.87 9.92 -9.97
CA HIS A 585 -10.89 10.93 -9.82
C HIS A 585 -11.36 11.41 -11.20
N ILE A 586 -12.61 11.84 -11.31
CA ILE A 586 -13.26 12.06 -12.60
C ILE A 586 -12.54 13.10 -13.46
N ASP A 587 -12.09 14.20 -12.85
CA ASP A 587 -11.45 15.29 -13.60
C ASP A 587 -10.06 14.87 -14.11
N ASP A 588 -9.31 14.14 -13.29
CA ASP A 588 -7.98 13.63 -13.62
C ASP A 588 -8.05 12.58 -14.74
N VAL A 589 -9.01 11.65 -14.66
CA VAL A 589 -9.27 10.64 -15.70
C VAL A 589 -9.77 11.28 -17.00
N MET A 590 -10.67 12.28 -16.93
CA MET A 590 -11.18 12.97 -18.12
C MET A 590 -10.07 13.73 -18.86
N SER A 591 -9.18 14.40 -18.13
CA SER A 591 -8.03 15.08 -18.72
C SER A 591 -7.15 14.12 -19.55
N ILE A 592 -6.94 12.89 -19.06
CA ILE A 592 -6.18 11.86 -19.80
C ILE A 592 -6.96 11.42 -21.05
N ILE A 593 -8.28 11.18 -20.92
CA ILE A 593 -9.14 10.78 -22.03
C ILE A 593 -9.15 11.83 -23.15
N GLU A 594 -9.13 13.12 -22.81
CA GLU A 594 -9.14 14.23 -23.77
C GLU A 594 -7.88 14.25 -24.66
N ILE A 595 -6.71 13.91 -24.12
CA ILE A 595 -5.45 13.85 -24.88
C ILE A 595 -5.25 12.50 -25.59
N GLU A 596 -5.57 11.38 -24.93
CA GLU A 596 -5.36 10.03 -25.47
C GLU A 596 -6.38 9.67 -26.54
N LYS A 597 -7.61 10.17 -26.41
CA LYS A 597 -8.76 9.88 -27.27
C LYS A 597 -8.97 8.37 -27.48
N PRO A 598 -9.12 7.58 -26.40
CA PRO A 598 -9.30 6.14 -26.51
C PRO A 598 -10.62 5.78 -27.19
N ILE A 599 -10.66 4.61 -27.81
CA ILE A 599 -11.92 4.06 -28.36
C ILE A 599 -12.90 3.63 -27.25
N GLY A 600 -12.41 3.52 -26.03
CA GLY A 600 -13.21 3.32 -24.82
C GLY A 600 -12.37 3.00 -23.59
N VAL A 601 -13.05 2.86 -22.47
CA VAL A 601 -12.47 2.68 -21.13
C VAL A 601 -13.01 1.40 -20.50
N ILE A 602 -12.14 0.61 -19.89
CA ILE A 602 -12.50 -0.56 -19.09
C ILE A 602 -12.44 -0.19 -17.61
N VAL A 603 -13.56 -0.44 -16.93
CA VAL A 603 -13.76 -0.12 -15.50
C VAL A 603 -13.95 -1.38 -14.64
N ALA A 604 -14.32 -2.50 -15.25
CA ALA A 604 -14.80 -3.70 -14.55
C ALA A 604 -13.74 -4.40 -13.68
N PHE A 605 -12.45 -4.19 -13.95
CA PHE A 605 -11.37 -4.88 -13.24
C PHE A 605 -10.73 -4.04 -12.12
N GLY A 606 -10.99 -2.73 -12.08
CA GLY A 606 -10.42 -1.81 -11.08
C GLY A 606 -11.18 -1.74 -9.75
N GLY A 607 -12.06 -2.71 -9.49
CA GLY A 607 -12.85 -2.76 -8.26
C GLY A 607 -13.74 -1.54 -8.03
N GLY A 608 -14.10 -1.31 -6.76
CA GLY A 608 -15.07 -0.29 -6.37
C GLY A 608 -14.73 1.14 -6.80
N THR A 609 -13.45 1.47 -6.85
CA THR A 609 -13.00 2.81 -7.25
C THR A 609 -13.28 3.08 -8.73
N ALA A 610 -12.88 2.17 -9.61
CA ALA A 610 -13.16 2.28 -11.05
C ALA A 610 -14.68 2.22 -11.34
N ILE A 611 -15.41 1.31 -10.69
CA ILE A 611 -16.86 1.16 -10.87
C ILE A 611 -17.61 2.46 -10.55
N LYS A 612 -17.25 3.17 -9.47
CA LYS A 612 -17.88 4.46 -9.10
C LYS A 612 -17.70 5.57 -10.15
N LEU A 613 -16.69 5.48 -11.01
CA LEU A 613 -16.46 6.46 -12.08
C LEU A 613 -17.32 6.20 -13.32
N THR A 614 -17.82 4.98 -13.50
CA THR A 614 -18.55 4.52 -14.70
C THR A 614 -19.65 5.49 -15.13
N LYS A 615 -20.56 5.84 -14.22
CA LYS A 615 -21.68 6.75 -14.50
C LYS A 615 -21.20 8.13 -14.92
N LYS A 616 -20.26 8.70 -14.17
CA LYS A 616 -19.70 10.04 -14.43
C LYS A 616 -18.97 10.13 -15.77
N LEU A 617 -18.28 9.04 -16.17
CA LEU A 617 -17.61 8.92 -17.46
C LEU A 617 -18.62 8.80 -18.60
N HIS A 618 -19.63 7.94 -18.42
CA HIS A 618 -20.67 7.73 -19.42
C HIS A 618 -21.48 9.02 -19.70
N GLU A 619 -21.86 9.76 -18.66
CA GLU A 619 -22.54 11.06 -18.76
C GLU A 619 -21.70 12.11 -19.52
N ARG A 620 -20.38 11.97 -19.53
CA ARG A 620 -19.43 12.82 -20.28
C ARG A 620 -19.13 12.29 -21.69
N GLY A 621 -19.86 11.28 -22.15
CA GLY A 621 -19.74 10.72 -23.49
C GLY A 621 -18.60 9.70 -23.66
N VAL A 622 -17.99 9.24 -22.57
CA VAL A 622 -16.95 8.21 -22.62
C VAL A 622 -17.59 6.85 -22.86
N LYS A 623 -17.09 6.11 -23.86
CA LYS A 623 -17.54 4.75 -24.14
C LYS A 623 -16.94 3.77 -23.13
N ILE A 624 -17.80 3.12 -22.36
CA ILE A 624 -17.41 2.01 -21.48
C ILE A 624 -17.36 0.71 -22.31
N ILE A 625 -16.25 -0.03 -22.19
CA ILE A 625 -16.03 -1.31 -22.86
C ILE A 625 -16.30 -2.45 -21.86
N GLY A 626 -16.99 -3.50 -22.32
CA GLY A 626 -17.46 -4.59 -21.48
C GLY A 626 -18.92 -4.39 -21.09
N THR A 627 -19.26 -4.71 -19.84
CA THR A 627 -20.60 -4.48 -19.29
C THR A 627 -20.99 -3.00 -19.41
N PRO A 628 -22.14 -2.66 -20.04
CA PRO A 628 -22.56 -1.27 -20.20
C PRO A 628 -22.71 -0.53 -18.87
N ALA A 629 -22.52 0.79 -18.90
CA ALA A 629 -22.67 1.65 -17.73
C ALA A 629 -24.06 1.51 -17.07
N GLU A 630 -25.10 1.37 -17.90
CA GLU A 630 -26.49 1.15 -17.47
C GLU A 630 -26.64 -0.19 -16.72
N SER A 631 -26.06 -1.28 -17.22
CA SER A 631 -26.12 -2.59 -16.57
C SER A 631 -25.31 -2.63 -15.26
N ILE A 632 -24.20 -1.90 -15.19
CA ILE A 632 -23.45 -1.70 -13.95
C ILE A 632 -24.31 -0.93 -12.93
N ASP A 633 -24.95 0.18 -13.34
CA ASP A 633 -25.85 0.97 -12.48
C ASP A 633 -27.03 0.13 -11.99
N ILE A 634 -27.62 -0.71 -12.85
CA ILE A 634 -28.68 -1.65 -12.47
C ILE A 634 -28.22 -2.66 -11.42
N SER A 635 -26.95 -3.09 -11.46
CA SER A 635 -26.42 -4.09 -10.53
C SER A 635 -26.03 -3.49 -9.17
N GLU A 636 -25.55 -2.24 -9.17
CA GLU A 636 -25.13 -1.52 -7.97
C GLU A 636 -26.29 -0.80 -7.26
N ASP A 637 -27.25 -0.26 -8.03
CA ASP A 637 -28.45 0.36 -7.49
C ASP A 637 -29.46 -0.70 -7.05
N ARG A 638 -29.76 -0.70 -5.77
CA ARG A 638 -30.58 -1.76 -5.16
C ARG A 638 -32.03 -1.74 -5.63
N GLU A 639 -32.62 -0.58 -5.94
CA GLU A 639 -34.00 -0.53 -6.44
C GLU A 639 -34.09 -1.02 -7.89
N LEU A 640 -33.09 -0.68 -8.71
CA LEU A 640 -32.99 -1.17 -10.08
C LEU A 640 -32.71 -2.66 -10.10
N PHE A 641 -31.76 -3.12 -9.28
CA PHE A 641 -31.48 -4.54 -9.11
C PHE A 641 -32.72 -5.27 -8.63
N ASP A 642 -33.47 -4.69 -7.69
CA ASP A 642 -34.66 -5.33 -7.19
C ASP A 642 -35.77 -5.48 -8.24
N LYS A 643 -35.94 -4.47 -9.11
CA LYS A 643 -36.87 -4.58 -10.24
C LYS A 643 -36.42 -5.66 -11.24
N LEU A 644 -35.12 -5.77 -11.48
CA LEU A 644 -34.53 -6.80 -12.34
C LEU A 644 -34.84 -8.21 -11.81
N LEU A 645 -34.61 -8.45 -10.52
CA LEU A 645 -34.89 -9.74 -9.87
C LEU A 645 -36.37 -10.14 -9.95
N GLU A 646 -37.28 -9.19 -9.79
CA GLU A 646 -38.72 -9.43 -9.93
C GLU A 646 -39.09 -9.82 -11.37
N GLN A 647 -38.52 -9.13 -12.36
CA GLN A 647 -38.72 -9.48 -13.77
C GLN A 647 -38.20 -10.88 -14.09
N LEU A 648 -37.05 -11.26 -13.52
CA LEU A 648 -36.45 -12.58 -13.69
C LEU A 648 -37.10 -13.68 -12.84
N GLN A 649 -38.06 -13.34 -11.97
CA GLN A 649 -38.67 -14.25 -11.01
C GLN A 649 -37.64 -14.95 -10.09
N VAL A 650 -36.51 -14.29 -9.84
CA VAL A 650 -35.49 -14.80 -8.93
C VAL A 650 -35.89 -14.47 -7.50
N LYS A 651 -35.80 -15.46 -6.62
CA LYS A 651 -36.15 -15.29 -5.21
C LYS A 651 -35.08 -14.43 -4.52
N ARG A 652 -35.54 -13.44 -3.75
CA ARG A 652 -34.71 -12.64 -2.85
C ARG A 652 -35.31 -12.57 -1.43
N PRO A 653 -34.51 -12.25 -0.41
CA PRO A 653 -35.03 -11.83 0.89
C PRO A 653 -36.01 -10.66 0.73
N LYS A 654 -37.06 -10.63 1.55
CA LYS A 654 -37.94 -9.47 1.64
C LYS A 654 -37.27 -8.41 2.50
N GLY A 655 -37.35 -7.14 2.09
CA GLY A 655 -36.79 -6.03 2.84
C GLY A 655 -37.52 -4.71 2.62
N PHE A 656 -37.12 -3.71 3.38
CA PHE A 656 -37.61 -2.34 3.30
C PHE A 656 -36.43 -1.37 3.28
N GLY A 657 -36.51 -0.33 2.46
CA GLY A 657 -35.64 0.84 2.56
C GLY A 657 -36.19 1.82 3.59
N VAL A 658 -35.33 2.27 4.50
CA VAL A 658 -35.69 3.14 5.62
C VAL A 658 -34.69 4.30 5.73
N MET A 659 -35.17 5.46 6.15
CA MET A 659 -34.34 6.67 6.33
C MET A 659 -34.18 7.03 7.81
N THR A 660 -35.00 6.46 8.69
CA THR A 660 -35.02 6.81 10.11
C THR A 660 -34.97 5.57 11.00
N GLU A 661 -34.48 5.73 12.23
CA GLU A 661 -34.46 4.66 13.24
C GLU A 661 -35.85 4.07 13.46
N LYS A 662 -36.88 4.93 13.51
CA LYS A 662 -38.27 4.49 13.71
C LYS A 662 -38.75 3.60 12.57
N GLU A 663 -38.50 4.00 11.32
CA GLU A 663 -38.83 3.18 10.16
C GLU A 663 -38.07 1.86 10.16
N ALA A 664 -36.80 1.87 10.61
CA ALA A 664 -35.99 0.66 10.73
C ALA A 664 -36.58 -0.34 11.74
N LEU A 665 -37.02 0.14 12.91
CA LEU A 665 -37.70 -0.67 13.92
C LEU A 665 -39.03 -1.22 13.39
N ASP A 666 -39.86 -0.38 12.76
CA ASP A 666 -41.14 -0.81 12.18
C ASP A 666 -40.95 -1.85 11.07
N ALA A 667 -39.89 -1.72 10.26
CA ALA A 667 -39.52 -2.69 9.23
C ALA A 667 -39.03 -4.01 9.85
N ALA A 668 -38.18 -3.94 10.87
CA ALA A 668 -37.66 -5.11 11.58
C ALA A 668 -38.78 -5.91 12.26
N ASP A 669 -39.74 -5.24 12.90
CA ASP A 669 -40.91 -5.88 13.53
C ASP A 669 -41.81 -6.57 12.50
N LYS A 670 -42.00 -5.97 11.31
CA LYS A 670 -42.77 -6.57 10.22
C LYS A 670 -42.09 -7.81 9.62
N LEU A 671 -40.76 -7.80 9.50
CA LEU A 671 -39.99 -8.93 8.96
C LEU A 671 -39.74 -10.03 9.99
N GLY A 672 -39.73 -9.65 11.27
CA GLY A 672 -39.34 -10.47 12.42
C GLY A 672 -37.83 -10.68 12.50
N TYR A 673 -37.28 -10.65 13.71
CA TYR A 673 -35.85 -10.89 13.96
C TYR A 673 -35.43 -12.36 13.72
N PRO A 674 -34.14 -12.63 13.47
CA PRO A 674 -33.11 -11.65 13.12
C PRO A 674 -33.34 -11.01 11.74
N VAL A 675 -32.85 -9.79 11.58
CA VAL A 675 -32.85 -9.01 10.33
C VAL A 675 -31.45 -8.55 9.98
N LEU A 676 -31.17 -8.37 8.70
CA LEU A 676 -29.90 -7.87 8.20
C LEU A 676 -30.06 -6.37 7.91
N MET A 677 -29.27 -5.54 8.59
CA MET A 677 -29.19 -4.11 8.34
C MET A 677 -28.06 -3.83 7.36
N ARG A 678 -28.36 -3.08 6.29
CA ARG A 678 -27.38 -2.79 5.23
C ARG A 678 -27.49 -1.35 4.72
N PRO A 679 -26.49 -0.48 4.94
CA PRO A 679 -26.41 0.79 4.25
C PRO A 679 -26.28 0.58 2.73
N SER A 680 -26.71 1.55 1.93
CA SER A 680 -26.61 1.51 0.46
C SER A 680 -25.25 2.00 -0.06
N TYR A 681 -24.84 1.57 -1.26
CA TYR A 681 -23.58 1.95 -1.95
C TYR A 681 -22.28 1.66 -1.17
N VAL A 682 -22.23 0.51 -0.49
CA VAL A 682 -21.05 0.05 0.27
C VAL A 682 -20.53 -1.30 -0.24
N LEU A 683 -19.21 -1.44 -0.28
CA LEU A 683 -18.50 -2.67 -0.63
C LEU A 683 -17.90 -3.33 0.61
N GLY A 684 -17.74 -4.65 0.57
CA GLY A 684 -17.09 -5.41 1.64
C GLY A 684 -17.86 -5.35 2.97
N GLY A 685 -19.20 -5.35 2.94
CA GLY A 685 -20.04 -5.40 4.14
C GLY A 685 -19.95 -4.19 5.08
N GLN A 686 -19.55 -3.00 4.60
CA GLN A 686 -19.34 -1.85 5.47
C GLN A 686 -20.60 -1.45 6.26
N ASN A 687 -20.48 -1.33 7.58
CA ASN A 687 -21.58 -1.01 8.49
C ASN A 687 -22.81 -1.93 8.30
N MET A 688 -22.59 -3.21 7.97
CA MET A 688 -23.65 -4.23 7.94
C MET A 688 -23.67 -5.02 9.24
N ILE A 689 -24.87 -5.27 9.79
CA ILE A 689 -25.05 -6.17 10.94
C ILE A 689 -26.25 -7.08 10.78
N ILE A 690 -26.16 -8.24 11.43
CA ILE A 690 -27.34 -9.05 11.73
C ILE A 690 -27.87 -8.59 13.08
N ALA A 691 -28.97 -7.85 13.06
CA ALA A 691 -29.67 -7.43 14.27
C ALA A 691 -30.54 -8.57 14.77
N PHE A 692 -30.40 -8.92 16.05
CA PHE A 692 -31.19 -9.94 16.74
C PHE A 692 -32.27 -9.33 17.63
N SER A 693 -32.17 -8.04 17.91
CA SER A 693 -33.06 -7.30 18.81
C SER A 693 -33.27 -5.84 18.36
N PRO A 694 -34.28 -5.16 18.93
CA PRO A 694 -34.48 -3.73 18.74
C PRO A 694 -33.28 -2.87 19.20
N ASP A 695 -32.54 -3.30 20.22
CA ASP A 695 -31.39 -2.55 20.73
C ASP A 695 -30.24 -2.50 19.71
N ASP A 696 -30.02 -3.61 18.98
CA ASP A 696 -29.05 -3.65 17.88
C ASP A 696 -29.42 -2.64 16.78
N ILE A 697 -30.71 -2.51 16.45
CA ILE A 697 -31.18 -1.52 15.45
C ILE A 697 -30.85 -0.10 15.91
N ARG A 698 -31.13 0.23 17.19
CA ARG A 698 -30.91 1.57 17.73
C ARG A 698 -29.43 1.95 17.70
N GLU A 699 -28.58 1.08 18.25
CA GLU A 699 -27.14 1.30 18.29
C GLU A 699 -26.59 1.52 16.88
N TYR A 700 -26.96 0.66 15.93
CA TYR A 700 -26.37 0.71 14.60
C TYR A 700 -26.94 1.81 13.71
N MET A 701 -28.23 2.16 13.86
CA MET A 701 -28.79 3.34 13.21
C MET A 701 -28.11 4.61 13.70
N GLU A 702 -27.77 4.71 14.99
CA GLU A 702 -27.00 5.84 15.51
C GLU A 702 -25.62 5.93 14.84
N ILE A 703 -24.92 4.81 14.71
CA ILE A 703 -23.60 4.74 14.04
C ILE A 703 -23.72 5.16 12.57
N ILE A 704 -24.70 4.63 11.84
CA ILE A 704 -24.90 4.93 10.41
C ILE A 704 -25.25 6.41 10.21
N LEU A 705 -26.20 6.94 11.00
CA LEU A 705 -26.70 8.32 10.87
C LEU A 705 -25.70 9.39 11.33
N ARG A 706 -24.64 9.03 12.07
CA ARG A 706 -23.51 9.95 12.36
C ARG A 706 -22.79 10.40 11.09
N SER A 707 -22.84 9.59 10.03
CA SER A 707 -22.33 9.94 8.71
C SER A 707 -23.50 10.45 7.86
N LYS A 708 -23.34 11.61 7.19
CA LYS A 708 -24.41 12.14 6.33
C LYS A 708 -24.67 11.14 5.19
N GLN A 709 -25.81 10.45 5.22
CA GLN A 709 -26.26 9.58 4.14
C GLN A 709 -27.44 10.20 3.41
N ASP A 710 -27.28 10.35 2.09
CA ASP A 710 -28.37 10.72 1.19
C ASP A 710 -29.20 9.47 0.75
N ASN A 711 -28.72 8.26 1.10
CA ASN A 711 -29.28 6.99 0.65
C ASN A 711 -29.93 6.20 1.81
N PRO A 712 -30.96 5.37 1.53
CA PRO A 712 -31.64 4.59 2.55
C PRO A 712 -30.78 3.45 3.13
N VAL A 713 -31.07 3.09 4.39
CA VAL A 713 -30.62 1.83 5.01
C VAL A 713 -31.63 0.74 4.66
N LEU A 714 -31.17 -0.45 4.30
CA LEU A 714 -32.06 -1.58 4.06
C LEU A 714 -32.16 -2.46 5.31
N ILE A 715 -33.39 -2.87 5.61
CA ILE A 715 -33.69 -3.88 6.62
C ILE A 715 -34.25 -5.09 5.87
N ASP A 716 -33.49 -6.18 5.81
CA ASP A 716 -33.87 -7.41 5.12
C ASP A 716 -34.10 -8.54 6.10
N LYS A 717 -34.96 -9.51 5.74
CA LYS A 717 -35.05 -10.74 6.51
C LYS A 717 -33.72 -11.50 6.38
N TYR A 718 -33.01 -11.71 7.49
CA TYR A 718 -31.82 -12.56 7.49
C TYR A 718 -32.22 -14.02 7.21
N LEU A 719 -31.60 -14.60 6.19
CA LEU A 719 -31.77 -15.99 5.81
C LEU A 719 -30.48 -16.72 6.11
N SER A 720 -30.52 -17.66 7.04
CA SER A 720 -29.39 -18.55 7.32
C SER A 720 -29.42 -19.73 6.36
N GLY A 721 -28.30 -19.99 5.70
CA GLY A 721 -28.17 -21.07 4.73
C GLY A 721 -26.72 -21.26 4.27
N ARG A 722 -26.54 -22.10 3.25
CA ARG A 722 -25.27 -22.24 2.55
C ARG A 722 -25.06 -21.05 1.63
N GLU A 723 -23.86 -20.50 1.62
CA GLU A 723 -23.46 -19.45 0.69
C GLU A 723 -22.68 -20.06 -0.47
N ILE A 724 -23.02 -19.61 -1.69
CA ILE A 724 -22.47 -20.10 -2.94
C ILE A 724 -22.03 -18.89 -3.75
N GLU A 725 -20.81 -18.94 -4.26
CA GLU A 725 -20.24 -17.92 -5.12
C GLU A 725 -20.05 -18.50 -6.53
N VAL A 726 -20.42 -17.72 -7.54
CA VAL A 726 -20.44 -18.13 -8.93
C VAL A 726 -19.81 -17.03 -9.76
N ASP A 727 -18.60 -17.29 -10.25
CA ASP A 727 -17.99 -16.47 -11.29
C ASP A 727 -18.50 -16.92 -12.65
N ALA A 728 -18.83 -15.96 -13.51
CA ALA A 728 -19.27 -16.22 -14.87
C ALA A 728 -18.74 -15.17 -15.85
N ILE A 729 -18.50 -15.60 -17.08
CA ILE A 729 -18.12 -14.75 -18.20
C ILE A 729 -19.20 -14.89 -19.28
N CYS A 730 -19.67 -13.78 -19.80
CA CYS A 730 -20.66 -13.74 -20.89
C CYS A 730 -20.18 -12.82 -22.00
N ASP A 731 -20.33 -13.25 -23.25
CA ASP A 731 -20.01 -12.45 -24.43
C ASP A 731 -21.26 -11.86 -25.12
N GLY A 732 -22.42 -11.97 -24.47
CA GLY A 732 -23.73 -11.58 -24.99
C GLY A 732 -24.47 -12.70 -25.72
N THR A 733 -23.79 -13.79 -26.07
CA THR A 733 -24.38 -14.97 -26.73
C THR A 733 -24.24 -16.24 -25.89
N ASP A 734 -23.01 -16.53 -25.48
CA ASP A 734 -22.62 -17.68 -24.70
C ASP A 734 -22.20 -17.24 -23.29
N MET A 735 -22.40 -18.15 -22.32
CA MET A 735 -21.99 -17.96 -20.94
C MET A 735 -21.14 -19.14 -20.49
N LEU A 736 -19.99 -18.82 -19.89
CA LEU A 736 -19.09 -19.76 -19.26
C LEU A 736 -19.08 -19.54 -17.75
N ILE A 737 -19.37 -20.60 -16.98
CA ILE A 737 -19.09 -20.65 -15.54
C ILE A 737 -17.79 -21.43 -15.38
N PRO A 738 -16.64 -20.78 -15.11
CA PRO A 738 -15.39 -21.49 -14.85
C PRO A 738 -15.51 -22.47 -13.68
N GLY A 739 -16.27 -22.10 -12.64
CA GLY A 739 -16.76 -23.04 -11.64
C GLY A 739 -17.56 -22.36 -10.53
N ILE A 740 -17.97 -23.17 -9.56
CA ILE A 740 -18.86 -22.80 -8.46
C ILE A 740 -18.12 -23.05 -7.15
N MET A 741 -18.10 -22.03 -6.29
CA MET A 741 -17.47 -22.07 -4.97
C MET A 741 -18.54 -22.24 -3.89
N GLU A 742 -18.25 -23.05 -2.89
CA GLU A 742 -19.08 -23.20 -1.69
C GLU A 742 -18.33 -22.69 -0.48
N HIS A 743 -18.95 -21.79 0.28
CA HIS A 743 -18.37 -21.32 1.54
C HIS A 743 -18.56 -22.38 2.63
N ILE A 744 -17.54 -22.57 3.47
CA ILE A 744 -17.63 -23.41 4.67
C ILE A 744 -18.57 -22.75 5.68
N GLU A 745 -18.43 -21.44 5.84
CA GLU A 745 -19.30 -20.61 6.64
C GLU A 745 -20.71 -20.52 6.05
N ARG A 746 -21.70 -20.37 6.93
CA ARG A 746 -23.08 -20.06 6.54
C ARG A 746 -23.21 -18.61 6.11
N THR A 747 -24.28 -18.30 5.39
CA THR A 747 -24.67 -16.93 5.05
C THR A 747 -24.64 -16.02 6.28
N GLY A 748 -24.12 -14.80 6.11
CA GLY A 748 -24.00 -13.81 7.19
C GLY A 748 -22.58 -13.65 7.74
N ILE A 749 -21.64 -14.50 7.33
CA ILE A 749 -20.22 -14.17 7.33
C ILE A 749 -19.89 -13.68 5.92
N HIS A 750 -19.17 -12.57 5.80
CA HIS A 750 -18.90 -11.97 4.49
C HIS A 750 -18.06 -12.91 3.61
N SER A 751 -18.31 -12.94 2.30
CA SER A 751 -17.59 -13.83 1.36
C SER A 751 -16.08 -13.68 1.45
N GLY A 752 -15.59 -12.43 1.46
CA GLY A 752 -14.17 -12.12 1.63
C GLY A 752 -13.51 -12.58 2.95
N ASP A 753 -14.30 -12.95 3.97
CA ASP A 753 -13.79 -13.52 5.24
C ASP A 753 -14.06 -15.04 5.33
N SER A 754 -14.77 -15.60 4.36
CA SER A 754 -15.18 -17.00 4.35
C SER A 754 -14.13 -17.89 3.69
N ILE A 755 -14.02 -19.13 4.15
CA ILE A 755 -13.24 -20.15 3.46
C ILE A 755 -14.10 -20.72 2.34
N ALA A 756 -13.65 -20.56 1.10
CA ALA A 756 -14.31 -21.12 -0.08
C ALA A 756 -13.68 -22.45 -0.51
N VAL A 757 -14.51 -23.41 -0.90
CA VAL A 757 -14.09 -24.70 -1.48
C VAL A 757 -14.44 -24.74 -2.95
N TYR A 758 -13.46 -25.10 -3.78
CA TYR A 758 -13.57 -25.21 -5.23
C TYR A 758 -13.06 -26.58 -5.74
N PRO A 759 -13.89 -27.38 -6.45
CA PRO A 759 -15.31 -27.13 -6.72
C PRO A 759 -16.16 -27.30 -5.45
N ALA A 760 -17.36 -26.72 -5.47
CA ALA A 760 -18.35 -26.90 -4.42
C ALA A 760 -18.60 -28.40 -4.11
N LEU A 761 -18.63 -28.76 -2.82
CA LEU A 761 -18.67 -30.15 -2.37
C LEU A 761 -20.10 -30.71 -2.31
N ASN A 762 -21.07 -29.86 -1.99
CA ASN A 762 -22.43 -30.27 -1.67
C ASN A 762 -23.46 -29.75 -2.69
N ILE A 763 -23.04 -29.48 -3.92
CA ILE A 763 -23.88 -29.09 -5.04
C ILE A 763 -24.08 -30.31 -5.94
N ASP A 764 -25.32 -30.81 -6.02
CA ASP A 764 -25.69 -31.89 -6.95
C ASP A 764 -26.01 -31.34 -8.34
N ASP A 765 -26.17 -32.22 -9.33
CA ASP A 765 -26.45 -31.85 -10.72
C ASP A 765 -27.70 -30.96 -10.83
N ALA A 766 -28.75 -31.27 -10.08
CA ALA A 766 -30.00 -30.52 -10.11
C ALA A 766 -29.84 -29.09 -9.58
N LEU A 767 -29.05 -28.89 -8.52
CA LEU A 767 -28.75 -27.55 -8.00
C LEU A 767 -27.75 -26.81 -8.89
N SER A 768 -26.78 -27.50 -9.48
CA SER A 768 -25.87 -26.95 -10.47
C SER A 768 -26.62 -26.42 -11.69
N ASP A 769 -27.55 -27.20 -12.25
CA ASP A 769 -28.40 -26.79 -13.38
C ASP A 769 -29.24 -25.55 -13.03
N LYS A 770 -29.77 -25.52 -11.81
CA LYS A 770 -30.54 -24.37 -11.33
C LYS A 770 -29.65 -23.12 -11.19
N ILE A 771 -28.44 -23.26 -10.66
CA ILE A 771 -27.47 -22.17 -10.57
C ILE A 771 -27.14 -21.67 -11.98
N TYR A 772 -26.82 -22.57 -12.90
CA TYR A 772 -26.51 -22.24 -14.28
C TYR A 772 -27.65 -21.47 -14.96
N GLU A 773 -28.90 -21.95 -14.88
CA GLU A 773 -30.04 -21.27 -15.50
C GLU A 773 -30.33 -19.90 -14.86
N VAL A 774 -30.16 -19.76 -13.54
CA VAL A 774 -30.28 -18.47 -12.87
C VAL A 774 -29.19 -17.50 -13.37
N THR A 775 -27.92 -17.90 -13.33
CA THR A 775 -26.79 -17.08 -13.78
C THR A 775 -26.91 -16.68 -15.25
N LYS A 776 -27.36 -17.60 -16.11
CA LYS A 776 -27.60 -17.36 -17.53
C LYS A 776 -28.70 -16.33 -17.79
N ASN A 777 -29.75 -16.33 -16.97
CA ASN A 777 -30.82 -15.33 -17.08
C ASN A 777 -30.33 -13.94 -16.68
N TYR A 778 -29.42 -13.83 -15.71
CA TYR A 778 -28.76 -12.55 -15.41
C TYR A 778 -27.84 -12.09 -16.53
N ALA A 779 -26.97 -12.98 -17.01
CA ALA A 779 -25.89 -12.63 -17.92
C ALA A 779 -26.35 -12.19 -19.32
N ARG A 780 -27.61 -12.47 -19.70
CA ARG A 780 -28.17 -12.16 -21.03
C ARG A 780 -28.91 -10.82 -21.10
N LEU A 781 -29.08 -10.14 -19.96
CA LEU A 781 -29.65 -8.79 -19.86
C LEU A 781 -28.50 -7.78 -19.80
#